data_AF-A0A813USX0-F1
#
_entry.id   AF-A0A813USX0-F1
#
_cell.length_a   1.000
_cell.length_b   1.000
_cell.length_c   1.000
_cell.angle_alpha   90.00
_cell.angle_beta   90.00
_cell.angle_gamma   90.00
#
_symmetry.space_group_name_H-M   'P 1'
#
loop_
_entity.id
_entity.type
_entity.pdbx_description
1 polymer ?
#
loop_
_entity_poly.entity_id
_entity_poly.type
_entity_poly.pdbx_seq_one_letter_code
_entity_poly.pdbx_strand_id
1 'polypeptide(L)'
;MLFAQEFSPSAGVRNSNAAIGFSSTTLNSRQFHDVIEQKKYQHDIQLLKIELSQRDLLIQNQRIEYSEKLEELQEKLAESEYQKQLLQAKLDSQIQIERETLNHQQDEIRQQLQQIMSRQKELEDVNYRLLSKSNEIRKNLQRKILPSDDEYQQLKIIDDEQMTLKDFVMVRFYEIVKPLQRQIEELKETQTLLDTHLLTSNQDSIQTQKALGDERRSCHALQMQIQKLTSEVNEYKNLTEQYDFKKQNYDRIKNERDNYEKRVIDLDRQMMQENVQSQTITREKESFLKELAENRNEIVILRQDKDYLTRQLNDIQNKFYSAEEKIGSLEIQLDDVKRAKETLYEKYISSRDTYKTEYENKLAVELDQLRSKTSLEIDKLRHSVKEIGFQHGREEALIERDRIAQSERELQRKYDGLLNEHRQYQSQTEIRLADQQSQLKMKTFELDRLQLLYEENLKNMKTSQIDIEKLQKKNDLIQKEYFNLQVQSDRRMMEIDTELNEKRTKLQIYENVEQELDDVVMQAAQAKRRLQHSVHLAKRVIQLEQANTSLRLELDKERKKTKEIHQQLQSANTILDQAQQPYDFLISTVRNKDQQLQKSQETIEQLEKQLNENNTQKQSLLKTNNQLTKDIEKLLEYQEPLKVMKNVILNLQDTKNHHHHREHRRTPSPTRLSPVPQNRPRSAAPVIFSDVQHNNPPPTVFVSKMYNYLLTLFDEGPGKWLLLLMVISIVFCFVVSIITRNYSQIDKLWPLLPSIYCLITLLYSSNPRIILMAILVWTWGLRLIYNFYRKGGYGWSSEDYRWSELKQIITNRLVFELFNLVFITIFQNILLLLIASPIYYAWKHERTKRLGSMDVVATLFFIIFLTIEIIADQQQWTFQVEKHAQSIKDRQHADGFLRKGLFRHSRHPNYFGEICLWWSFYLFSISKTSTILNWTIWGPILLTILFQASTAFTEKISIRKYPRYKLYKRTTSRLIPWFPSTD
;
A
#
# COMPACT_ATOMS: atom_id res chain seq x y z
N MET A 1 -84.19 -14.22 -32.36
CA MET A 1 -83.70 -15.60 -32.61
C MET A 1 -83.19 -16.09 -31.26
N LEU A 2 -83.74 -17.13 -30.59
CA LEU A 2 -84.23 -18.45 -31.06
C LEU A 2 -83.09 -19.25 -31.71
N PHE A 3 -82.74 -20.48 -31.31
CA PHE A 3 -83.31 -21.49 -30.38
C PHE A 3 -82.19 -22.00 -29.41
N ALA A 4 -82.36 -22.88 -28.42
CA ALA A 4 -83.46 -23.78 -27.98
C ALA A 4 -83.37 -23.96 -26.42
N GLN A 5 -84.47 -24.08 -25.65
CA GLN A 5 -85.20 -25.32 -25.27
C GLN A 5 -84.42 -26.31 -24.37
N GLU A 6 -84.95 -26.85 -23.25
CA GLU A 6 -86.21 -26.53 -22.53
C GLU A 6 -86.32 -27.23 -21.15
N PHE A 7 -87.33 -26.85 -20.35
CA PHE A 7 -87.94 -27.59 -19.22
C PHE A 7 -87.11 -27.92 -17.95
N SER A 8 -87.65 -27.85 -16.73
CA SER A 8 -88.93 -27.27 -16.26
C SER A 8 -88.95 -27.06 -14.72
N PRO A 9 -89.54 -25.96 -14.20
CA PRO A 9 -90.02 -25.87 -12.83
C PRO A 9 -91.54 -26.09 -12.73
N SER A 10 -92.01 -26.82 -11.71
CA SER A 10 -93.44 -26.92 -11.37
C SER A 10 -93.68 -26.82 -9.85
N ALA A 11 -94.88 -26.38 -9.47
CA ALA A 11 -95.16 -25.86 -8.13
C ALA A 11 -95.51 -26.93 -7.08
N GLY A 12 -95.13 -26.69 -5.82
CA GLY A 12 -95.48 -27.51 -4.66
C GLY A 12 -95.91 -26.66 -3.47
N VAL A 13 -97.22 -26.47 -3.29
CA VAL A 13 -97.80 -25.71 -2.15
C VAL A 13 -97.90 -26.58 -0.90
N ARG A 14 -97.48 -26.06 0.27
CA ARG A 14 -98.19 -26.22 1.56
C ARG A 14 -97.64 -25.35 2.69
N ASN A 15 -98.51 -24.50 3.24
CA ASN A 15 -98.38 -23.97 4.60
C ASN A 15 -98.87 -25.02 5.61
N SER A 16 -98.30 -25.06 6.81
CA SER A 16 -98.87 -25.76 7.98
C SER A 16 -98.33 -25.14 9.28
N ASN A 17 -99.19 -24.41 10.00
CA ASN A 17 -98.87 -23.88 11.34
C ASN A 17 -99.34 -24.87 12.43
N ALA A 18 -98.45 -25.23 13.34
CA ALA A 18 -98.77 -25.72 14.69
C ALA A 18 -97.54 -25.42 15.59
N ALA A 19 -97.53 -24.60 16.64
CA ALA A 19 -98.49 -24.15 17.66
C ALA A 19 -98.39 -24.89 19.01
N ILE A 20 -98.00 -24.12 20.03
CA ILE A 20 -98.22 -24.32 21.49
C ILE A 20 -97.35 -25.43 22.16
N GLY A 21 -96.80 -25.11 23.35
CA GLY A 21 -96.02 -26.08 24.14
C GLY A 21 -95.24 -25.52 25.35
N PHE A 22 -95.71 -24.46 26.02
CA PHE A 22 -95.04 -23.95 27.23
C PHE A 22 -95.58 -24.65 28.49
N SER A 23 -94.72 -25.31 29.26
CA SER A 23 -95.01 -25.75 30.63
C SER A 23 -93.72 -25.75 31.46
N SER A 24 -93.81 -25.38 32.73
CA SER A 24 -92.65 -25.20 33.61
C SER A 24 -92.86 -25.94 34.94
N THR A 25 -91.82 -26.60 35.43
CA THR A 25 -91.78 -27.21 36.77
C THR A 25 -90.33 -27.26 37.26
N THR A 26 -90.14 -27.40 38.57
CA THR A 26 -89.00 -26.81 39.29
C THR A 26 -87.85 -27.76 39.66
N LEU A 27 -86.65 -27.16 39.73
CA LEU A 27 -85.53 -27.49 40.62
C LEU A 27 -84.82 -28.85 40.47
N ASN A 28 -83.60 -28.78 39.92
CA ASN A 28 -82.52 -29.68 40.29
C ASN A 28 -81.17 -28.93 40.15
N SER A 29 -80.54 -28.53 41.26
CA SER A 29 -79.50 -27.49 41.25
C SER A 29 -78.20 -27.89 40.53
N ARG A 30 -77.82 -29.17 40.55
CA ARG A 30 -76.69 -29.69 39.75
C ARG A 30 -76.99 -29.63 38.25
N GLN A 31 -78.14 -30.16 37.81
CA GLN A 31 -78.54 -30.08 36.40
C GLN A 31 -78.64 -28.64 35.91
N PHE A 32 -79.02 -27.69 36.78
CA PHE A 32 -79.01 -26.27 36.43
C PHE A 32 -77.59 -25.71 36.22
N HIS A 33 -76.59 -26.16 36.99
CA HIS A 33 -75.20 -25.78 36.79
C HIS A 33 -74.63 -26.43 35.51
N ASP A 34 -74.84 -27.73 35.31
CA ASP A 34 -74.41 -28.46 34.11
C ASP A 34 -75.03 -27.86 32.83
N VAL A 35 -76.31 -27.46 32.88
CA VAL A 35 -76.99 -26.78 31.75
C VAL A 35 -76.50 -25.34 31.56
N ILE A 36 -76.12 -24.61 32.62
CA ILE A 36 -75.49 -23.30 32.48
C ILE A 36 -74.10 -23.44 31.85
N GLU A 37 -73.30 -24.42 32.26
CA GLU A 37 -71.96 -24.65 31.73
C GLU A 37 -72.01 -25.17 30.29
N GLN A 38 -72.93 -26.10 29.97
CA GLN A 38 -73.19 -26.54 28.60
C GLN A 38 -73.67 -25.40 27.70
N LYS A 39 -74.55 -24.50 28.19
CA LYS A 39 -74.94 -23.29 27.46
C LYS A 39 -73.79 -22.29 27.29
N LYS A 40 -72.90 -22.19 28.28
CA LYS A 40 -71.69 -21.36 28.19
C LYS A 40 -70.76 -21.91 27.11
N TYR A 41 -70.45 -23.21 27.11
CA TYR A 41 -69.68 -23.84 26.03
C TYR A 41 -70.35 -23.71 24.66
N GLN A 42 -71.68 -23.79 24.56
CA GLN A 42 -72.41 -23.52 23.31
C GLN A 42 -72.26 -22.06 22.86
N HIS A 43 -72.28 -21.09 23.78
CA HIS A 43 -72.05 -19.68 23.49
C HIS A 43 -70.60 -19.40 23.08
N ASP A 44 -69.63 -19.97 23.79
CA ASP A 44 -68.20 -19.86 23.48
C ASP A 44 -67.88 -20.50 22.11
N ILE A 45 -68.53 -21.62 21.76
CA ILE A 45 -68.45 -22.23 20.42
C ILE A 45 -69.12 -21.35 19.34
N GLN A 46 -70.19 -20.62 19.67
CA GLN A 46 -70.79 -19.65 18.73
C GLN A 46 -69.89 -18.43 18.52
N LEU A 47 -69.28 -17.88 19.58
CA LEU A 47 -68.28 -16.82 19.51
C LEU A 47 -67.07 -17.25 18.66
N LEU A 48 -66.52 -18.44 18.92
CA LEU A 48 -65.44 -19.02 18.12
C LEU A 48 -65.83 -19.18 16.64
N LYS A 49 -67.05 -19.63 16.34
CA LYS A 49 -67.54 -19.72 14.94
C LYS A 49 -67.68 -18.34 14.27
N ILE A 50 -68.16 -17.34 14.99
CA ILE A 50 -68.24 -15.96 14.49
C ILE A 50 -66.82 -15.44 14.21
N GLU A 51 -65.90 -15.59 15.15
CA GLU A 51 -64.51 -15.15 14.98
C GLU A 51 -63.80 -15.89 13.83
N LEU A 52 -64.01 -17.19 13.68
CA LEU A 52 -63.47 -17.97 12.56
C LEU A 52 -64.03 -17.46 11.22
N SER A 53 -65.35 -17.23 11.13
CA SER A 53 -65.96 -16.64 9.92
C SER A 53 -65.47 -15.22 9.59
N GLN A 54 -65.16 -14.41 10.61
CA GLN A 54 -64.57 -13.08 10.43
C GLN A 54 -63.11 -13.17 9.94
N ARG A 55 -62.33 -14.13 10.45
CA ARG A 55 -60.97 -14.41 9.99
C ARG A 55 -60.97 -14.96 8.57
N ASP A 56 -61.88 -15.87 8.23
CA ASP A 56 -62.04 -16.40 6.86
C ASP A 56 -62.41 -15.29 5.86
N LEU A 57 -63.33 -14.39 6.22
CA LEU A 57 -63.72 -13.25 5.40
C LEU A 57 -62.56 -12.25 5.22
N LEU A 58 -61.76 -12.03 6.27
CA LEU A 58 -60.55 -11.20 6.19
C LEU A 58 -59.47 -11.84 5.29
N ILE A 59 -59.28 -13.15 5.35
CA ILE A 59 -58.41 -13.92 4.45
C ILE A 59 -58.91 -13.85 3.01
N GLN A 60 -60.23 -13.91 2.77
CA GLN A 60 -60.81 -13.74 1.43
C GLN A 60 -60.57 -12.32 0.89
N ASN A 61 -60.80 -11.27 1.69
CA ASN A 61 -60.51 -9.90 1.28
C ASN A 61 -59.03 -9.68 0.95
N GLN A 62 -58.12 -10.18 1.79
CA GLN A 62 -56.67 -10.14 1.49
C GLN A 62 -56.32 -10.90 0.21
N ARG A 63 -56.94 -12.07 -0.02
CA ARG A 63 -56.73 -12.85 -1.24
C ARG A 63 -57.19 -12.09 -2.49
N ILE A 64 -58.31 -11.38 -2.42
CA ILE A 64 -58.83 -10.54 -3.52
C ILE A 64 -57.86 -9.38 -3.80
N GLU A 65 -57.45 -8.64 -2.77
CA GLU A 65 -56.48 -7.53 -2.89
C GLU A 65 -55.14 -8.00 -3.48
N TYR A 66 -54.68 -9.21 -3.13
CA TYR A 66 -53.47 -9.80 -3.72
C TYR A 66 -53.67 -10.31 -5.14
N SER A 67 -54.86 -10.77 -5.55
CA SER A 67 -55.13 -11.13 -6.96
C SER A 67 -55.23 -9.89 -7.85
N GLU A 68 -55.91 -8.82 -7.41
CA GLU A 68 -56.00 -7.55 -8.16
C GLU A 68 -54.61 -6.97 -8.42
N LYS A 69 -53.73 -6.99 -7.41
CA LYS A 69 -52.32 -6.59 -7.55
C LYS A 69 -51.50 -7.53 -8.45
N LEU A 70 -51.88 -8.80 -8.56
CA LEU A 70 -51.21 -9.76 -9.45
C LEU A 70 -51.60 -9.49 -10.91
N GLU A 71 -52.87 -9.18 -11.17
CA GLU A 71 -53.39 -8.80 -12.49
C GLU A 71 -52.80 -7.45 -12.93
N GLU A 72 -52.77 -6.43 -12.06
CA GLU A 72 -52.15 -5.13 -12.34
C GLU A 72 -50.65 -5.26 -12.67
N LEU A 73 -49.93 -6.18 -12.03
CA LEU A 73 -48.53 -6.47 -12.32
C LEU A 73 -48.33 -7.28 -13.61
N GLN A 74 -49.27 -8.17 -13.97
CA GLN A 74 -49.26 -8.89 -15.24
C GLN A 74 -49.54 -7.97 -16.43
N GLU A 75 -50.50 -7.04 -16.31
CA GLU A 75 -50.80 -6.05 -17.34
C GLU A 75 -49.59 -5.12 -17.60
N LYS A 76 -48.96 -4.61 -16.53
CA LYS A 76 -47.74 -3.79 -16.64
C LYS A 76 -46.54 -4.57 -17.22
N LEU A 77 -46.44 -5.87 -16.95
CA LEU A 77 -45.43 -6.72 -17.57
C LEU A 77 -45.69 -6.86 -19.08
N ALA A 78 -46.93 -7.14 -19.49
CA ALA A 78 -47.31 -7.26 -20.89
C ALA A 78 -47.11 -5.94 -21.66
N GLU A 79 -47.44 -4.79 -21.06
CA GLU A 79 -47.17 -3.48 -21.65
C GLU A 79 -45.66 -3.26 -21.85
N SER A 80 -44.84 -3.57 -20.84
CA SER A 80 -43.37 -3.46 -20.92
C SER A 80 -42.76 -4.38 -21.98
N GLU A 81 -43.28 -5.61 -22.12
CA GLU A 81 -42.85 -6.53 -23.18
C GLU A 81 -43.25 -6.03 -24.58
N TYR A 82 -44.45 -5.47 -24.73
CA TYR A 82 -44.88 -4.84 -25.98
C TYR A 82 -44.03 -3.62 -26.35
N GLN A 83 -43.76 -2.72 -25.39
CA GLN A 83 -42.88 -1.55 -25.60
C GLN A 83 -41.46 -2.00 -26.00
N LYS A 84 -40.92 -3.07 -25.37
CA LYS A 84 -39.63 -3.67 -25.73
C LYS A 84 -39.63 -4.20 -27.18
N GLN A 85 -40.67 -4.94 -27.59
CA GLN A 85 -40.78 -5.44 -28.96
C GLN A 85 -40.86 -4.31 -29.99
N LEU A 86 -41.64 -3.26 -29.70
CA LEU A 86 -41.77 -2.07 -30.56
C LEU A 86 -40.44 -1.31 -30.70
N LEU A 87 -39.68 -1.18 -29.61
CA LEU A 87 -38.34 -0.56 -29.63
C LEU A 87 -37.33 -1.41 -30.41
N GLN A 88 -37.38 -2.74 -30.27
CA GLN A 88 -36.48 -3.64 -30.99
C GLN A 88 -36.76 -3.63 -32.51
N ALA A 89 -38.03 -3.69 -32.93
CA ALA A 89 -38.40 -3.57 -34.35
C ALA A 89 -37.99 -2.20 -34.96
N LYS A 90 -38.07 -1.11 -34.20
CA LYS A 90 -37.54 0.20 -34.61
C LYS A 90 -36.02 0.20 -34.76
N LEU A 91 -35.30 -0.43 -33.83
CA LEU A 91 -33.84 -0.54 -33.87
C LEU A 91 -33.38 -1.37 -35.09
N ASP A 92 -34.01 -2.50 -35.35
CA ASP A 92 -33.67 -3.35 -36.50
C ASP A 92 -33.94 -2.62 -37.83
N SER A 93 -35.04 -1.86 -37.93
CA SER A 93 -35.34 -0.99 -39.09
C SER A 93 -34.33 0.15 -39.25
N GLN A 94 -33.92 0.80 -38.16
CA GLN A 94 -32.90 1.85 -38.15
C GLN A 94 -31.55 1.31 -38.67
N ILE A 95 -31.12 0.15 -38.16
CA ILE A 95 -29.89 -0.54 -38.57
C ILE A 95 -29.93 -0.91 -40.06
N GLN A 96 -31.08 -1.35 -40.60
CA GLN A 96 -31.20 -1.65 -42.02
C GLN A 96 -31.05 -0.40 -42.89
N ILE A 97 -31.69 0.72 -42.53
CA ILE A 97 -31.59 2.00 -43.27
C ILE A 97 -30.14 2.52 -43.25
N GLU A 98 -29.47 2.48 -42.10
CA GLU A 98 -28.05 2.88 -41.98
C GLU A 98 -27.13 1.97 -42.82
N ARG A 99 -27.43 0.67 -42.90
CA ARG A 99 -26.67 -0.29 -43.72
C ARG A 99 -26.87 -0.07 -45.22
N GLU A 100 -28.09 0.26 -45.65
CA GLU A 100 -28.40 0.55 -47.06
C GLU A 100 -27.77 1.88 -47.51
N THR A 101 -27.82 2.92 -46.67
CA THR A 101 -27.13 4.20 -46.96
C THR A 101 -25.61 4.06 -46.99
N LEU A 102 -25.00 3.27 -46.09
CA LEU A 102 -23.57 2.98 -46.10
C LEU A 102 -23.14 2.23 -47.38
N ASN A 103 -23.92 1.24 -47.82
CA ASN A 103 -23.67 0.53 -49.09
C ASN A 103 -23.72 1.50 -50.28
N HIS A 104 -24.72 2.38 -50.32
CA HIS A 104 -24.87 3.35 -51.40
C HIS A 104 -23.66 4.31 -51.47
N GLN A 105 -23.24 4.87 -50.34
CA GLN A 105 -22.03 5.70 -50.24
C GLN A 105 -20.76 4.93 -50.65
N GLN A 106 -20.64 3.65 -50.29
CA GLN A 106 -19.50 2.82 -50.68
C GLN A 106 -19.44 2.60 -52.20
N ASP A 107 -20.58 2.45 -52.87
CA ASP A 107 -20.64 2.30 -54.33
C ASP A 107 -20.46 3.64 -55.08
N GLU A 108 -20.92 4.77 -54.55
CA GLU A 108 -20.56 6.10 -55.06
C GLU A 108 -19.04 6.33 -55.00
N ILE A 109 -18.41 6.03 -53.84
CA ILE A 109 -16.96 6.15 -53.66
C ILE A 109 -16.20 5.24 -54.64
N ARG A 110 -16.69 4.02 -54.90
CA ARG A 110 -16.10 3.12 -55.90
C ARG A 110 -16.18 3.69 -57.32
N GLN A 111 -17.30 4.30 -57.71
CA GLN A 111 -17.45 4.93 -59.02
C GLN A 111 -16.52 6.14 -59.18
N GLN A 112 -16.44 7.01 -58.15
CA GLN A 112 -15.49 8.14 -58.13
C GLN A 112 -14.04 7.65 -58.22
N LEU A 113 -13.68 6.60 -57.48
CA LEU A 113 -12.33 6.03 -57.48
C LEU A 113 -11.99 5.39 -58.83
N GLN A 114 -12.93 4.73 -59.51
CA GLN A 114 -12.76 4.27 -60.90
C GLN A 114 -12.54 5.44 -61.89
N GLN A 115 -13.31 6.53 -61.76
CA GLN A 115 -13.11 7.72 -62.59
C GLN A 115 -11.72 8.32 -62.36
N ILE A 116 -11.30 8.47 -61.09
CA ILE A 116 -9.96 8.97 -60.72
C ILE A 116 -8.86 8.05 -61.27
N MET A 117 -8.96 6.73 -61.16
CA MET A 117 -7.98 5.79 -61.73
C MET A 117 -7.91 5.89 -63.26
N SER A 118 -9.05 6.01 -63.95
CA SER A 118 -9.05 6.19 -65.41
C SER A 118 -8.37 7.49 -65.82
N ARG A 119 -8.63 8.59 -65.09
CA ARG A 119 -8.02 9.89 -65.34
C ARG A 119 -6.53 9.93 -64.96
N GLN A 120 -6.13 9.24 -63.90
CA GLN A 120 -4.73 9.05 -63.55
C GLN A 120 -3.98 8.35 -64.69
N LYS A 121 -4.53 7.25 -65.22
CA LYS A 121 -3.93 6.52 -66.34
C LYS A 121 -3.80 7.38 -67.61
N GLU A 122 -4.80 8.19 -67.94
CA GLU A 122 -4.68 9.17 -69.03
C GLU A 122 -3.54 10.18 -68.80
N LEU A 123 -3.41 10.69 -67.57
CA LEU A 123 -2.36 11.63 -67.19
C LEU A 123 -0.98 10.99 -67.19
N GLU A 124 -0.85 9.71 -66.81
CA GLU A 124 0.37 8.91 -66.91
C GLU A 124 0.78 8.68 -68.38
N ASP A 125 -0.15 8.31 -69.25
CA ASP A 125 0.08 8.18 -70.70
C ASP A 125 0.49 9.51 -71.36
N VAL A 126 -0.08 10.64 -70.92
CA VAL A 126 0.31 11.98 -71.37
C VAL A 126 1.68 12.37 -70.82
N ASN A 127 1.94 12.11 -69.53
CA ASN A 127 3.23 12.40 -68.90
C ASN A 127 4.35 11.59 -69.56
N TYR A 128 4.14 10.31 -69.87
CA TYR A 128 5.12 9.50 -70.60
C TYR A 128 5.49 10.11 -71.97
N ARG A 129 4.50 10.63 -72.72
CA ARG A 129 4.73 11.32 -74.02
C ARG A 129 5.44 12.67 -73.85
N LEU A 130 5.15 13.41 -72.78
CA LEU A 130 5.84 14.65 -72.45
C LEU A 130 7.28 14.38 -71.99
N LEU A 131 7.50 13.31 -71.24
CA LEU A 131 8.81 12.90 -70.71
C LEU A 131 9.71 12.32 -71.80
N SER A 132 9.16 11.63 -72.82
CA SER A 132 9.92 11.24 -74.01
C SER A 132 10.40 12.46 -74.81
N LYS A 133 9.51 13.42 -75.11
CA LYS A 133 9.86 14.69 -75.76
C LYS A 133 10.84 15.53 -74.93
N SER A 134 10.66 15.58 -73.61
CA SER A 134 11.57 16.26 -72.69
C SER A 134 12.96 15.62 -72.71
N ASN A 135 13.06 14.29 -72.73
CA ASN A 135 14.32 13.57 -72.84
C ASN A 135 14.99 13.72 -74.22
N GLU A 136 14.21 13.86 -75.30
CA GLU A 136 14.71 14.17 -76.63
C GLU A 136 15.31 15.59 -76.70
N ILE A 137 14.60 16.59 -76.17
CA ILE A 137 15.10 17.97 -76.01
C ILE A 137 16.34 18.00 -75.11
N ARG A 138 16.32 17.29 -73.98
CA ARG A 138 17.43 17.18 -73.02
C ARG A 138 18.68 16.55 -73.65
N LYS A 139 18.54 15.47 -74.44
CA LYS A 139 19.64 14.87 -75.22
C LYS A 139 20.23 15.85 -76.24
N ASN A 140 19.39 16.65 -76.90
CA ASN A 140 19.84 17.66 -77.87
C ASN A 140 20.58 18.84 -77.22
N LEU A 141 20.18 19.26 -76.01
CA LEU A 141 20.87 20.29 -75.24
C LEU A 141 22.19 19.79 -74.62
N GLN A 142 22.17 18.64 -73.93
CA GLN A 142 23.35 18.06 -73.28
C GLN A 142 24.49 17.73 -74.26
N ARG A 143 24.17 17.39 -75.52
CA ARG A 143 25.18 17.11 -76.55
C ARG A 143 25.81 18.35 -77.20
N LYS A 144 25.43 19.58 -76.82
CA LYS A 144 25.89 20.80 -77.49
C LYS A 144 26.22 22.01 -76.61
N ILE A 145 25.65 22.14 -75.39
CA ILE A 145 25.66 23.43 -74.65
C ILE A 145 25.86 23.29 -73.13
N LEU A 146 26.38 22.18 -72.62
CA LEU A 146 26.81 22.07 -71.21
C LEU A 146 28.31 21.71 -71.15
N PRO A 147 29.15 22.51 -70.45
CA PRO A 147 30.53 22.15 -70.16
C PRO A 147 30.61 21.16 -68.99
N SER A 148 31.73 20.45 -68.87
CA SER A 148 32.12 19.66 -67.70
C SER A 148 32.46 20.55 -66.51
N ASP A 149 32.47 19.97 -65.30
CA ASP A 149 32.83 20.66 -64.06
C ASP A 149 34.24 21.28 -64.12
N ASP A 150 35.21 20.55 -64.71
CA ASP A 150 36.58 21.00 -64.89
C ASP A 150 36.72 22.11 -65.96
N GLU A 151 35.89 22.06 -67.01
CA GLU A 151 35.87 23.08 -68.07
C GLU A 151 35.27 24.39 -67.54
N TYR A 152 34.23 24.32 -66.69
CA TYR A 152 33.69 25.49 -65.99
C TYR A 152 34.71 26.12 -65.04
N GLN A 153 35.47 25.31 -64.29
CA GLN A 153 36.56 25.81 -63.42
C GLN A 153 37.63 26.57 -64.23
N GLN A 154 37.99 26.08 -65.42
CA GLN A 154 38.97 26.74 -66.28
C GLN A 154 38.43 28.04 -66.91
N LEU A 155 37.20 28.03 -67.44
CA LEU A 155 36.59 29.20 -68.07
C LEU A 155 36.35 30.35 -67.08
N LYS A 156 36.06 30.04 -65.81
CA LYS A 156 35.81 31.04 -64.75
C LYS A 156 37.05 31.84 -64.32
N ILE A 157 38.25 31.47 -64.78
CA ILE A 157 39.51 32.15 -64.47
C ILE A 157 39.85 33.23 -65.53
N ILE A 158 39.15 33.23 -66.66
CA ILE A 158 39.35 34.18 -67.77
C ILE A 158 38.46 35.41 -67.54
N ASP A 159 39.00 36.59 -67.82
CA ASP A 159 38.29 37.87 -67.67
C ASP A 159 37.18 38.05 -68.75
N ASP A 160 36.07 38.68 -68.37
CA ASP A 160 34.82 38.69 -69.15
C ASP A 160 34.99 39.32 -70.54
N GLU A 161 35.91 40.27 -70.71
CA GLU A 161 36.21 40.93 -72.01
C GLU A 161 37.00 40.04 -73.00
N GLN A 162 37.53 38.89 -72.56
CA GLN A 162 38.37 38.00 -73.39
C GLN A 162 37.68 36.66 -73.75
N MET A 163 36.50 36.38 -73.21
CA MET A 163 35.73 35.17 -73.54
C MET A 163 35.07 35.26 -74.92
N THR A 164 34.98 34.14 -75.64
CA THR A 164 34.11 34.08 -76.82
C THR A 164 32.64 34.04 -76.38
N LEU A 165 31.74 34.60 -77.18
CA LEU A 165 30.29 34.62 -76.89
C LEU A 165 29.71 33.23 -76.62
N LYS A 166 30.26 32.19 -77.25
CA LYS A 166 29.87 30.78 -77.01
C LYS A 166 30.20 30.36 -75.57
N ASP A 167 31.38 30.72 -75.09
CA ASP A 167 31.91 30.22 -73.82
C ASP A 167 31.36 31.04 -72.64
N PHE A 168 31.13 32.34 -72.83
CA PHE A 168 30.33 33.17 -71.92
C PHE A 168 28.91 32.61 -71.73
N VAL A 169 28.24 32.20 -72.83
CA VAL A 169 26.93 31.54 -72.77
C VAL A 169 27.01 30.18 -72.06
N MET A 170 28.06 29.37 -72.29
CA MET A 170 28.26 28.10 -71.56
C MET A 170 28.36 28.32 -70.04
N VAL A 171 29.18 29.27 -69.60
CA VAL A 171 29.36 29.61 -68.17
C VAL A 171 28.05 30.05 -67.53
N ARG A 172 27.35 31.03 -68.14
CA ARG A 172 26.09 31.56 -67.60
C ARG A 172 24.95 30.55 -67.65
N PHE A 173 24.94 29.62 -68.60
CA PHE A 173 23.96 28.54 -68.67
C PHE A 173 24.24 27.46 -67.61
N TYR A 174 25.50 27.11 -67.37
CA TYR A 174 25.91 26.18 -66.31
C TYR A 174 25.56 26.70 -64.91
N GLU A 175 25.82 27.99 -64.62
CA GLU A 175 25.48 28.61 -63.33
C GLU A 175 23.97 28.60 -63.01
N ILE A 176 23.11 28.66 -64.03
CA ILE A 176 21.64 28.58 -63.87
C ILE A 176 21.17 27.12 -63.81
N VAL A 177 21.71 26.24 -64.65
CA VAL A 177 21.23 24.86 -64.78
C VAL A 177 21.67 23.97 -63.61
N LYS A 178 22.87 24.14 -63.06
CA LYS A 178 23.37 23.26 -61.98
C LYS A 178 22.61 23.35 -60.65
N PRO A 179 22.20 24.52 -60.12
CA PRO A 179 21.34 24.56 -58.93
C PRO A 179 19.95 23.98 -59.21
N LEU A 180 19.41 24.14 -60.42
CA LEU A 180 18.13 23.52 -60.81
C LEU A 180 18.25 21.99 -60.94
N GLN A 181 19.37 21.46 -61.44
CA GLN A 181 19.66 20.03 -61.44
C GLN A 181 19.70 19.48 -60.00
N ARG A 182 20.37 20.18 -59.08
CA ARG A 182 20.42 19.79 -57.67
C ARG A 182 19.03 19.76 -57.01
N GLN A 183 18.20 20.78 -57.25
CA GLN A 183 16.80 20.78 -56.79
C GLN A 183 15.98 19.63 -57.39
N ILE A 184 16.26 19.25 -58.65
CA ILE A 184 15.63 18.08 -59.29
C ILE A 184 16.13 16.75 -58.67
N GLU A 185 17.39 16.66 -58.24
CA GLU A 185 17.92 15.51 -57.47
C GLU A 185 17.22 15.41 -56.09
N GLU A 186 17.17 16.51 -55.34
CA GLU A 186 16.50 16.59 -54.03
C GLU A 186 14.97 16.29 -54.13
N LEU A 187 14.34 16.68 -55.25
CA LEU A 187 12.94 16.32 -55.55
C LEU A 187 12.76 14.85 -55.95
N LYS A 188 13.75 14.19 -56.56
CA LYS A 188 13.71 12.73 -56.80
C LYS A 188 13.87 11.94 -55.51
N GLU A 189 14.77 12.35 -54.61
CA GLU A 189 14.96 11.68 -53.32
C GLU A 189 13.71 11.79 -52.43
N THR A 190 13.04 12.94 -52.43
CA THR A 190 11.75 13.09 -51.74
C THR A 190 10.63 12.32 -52.44
N GLN A 191 10.63 12.20 -53.78
CA GLN A 191 9.69 11.34 -54.50
C GLN A 191 9.89 9.85 -54.14
N THR A 192 11.11 9.31 -54.20
CA THR A 192 11.36 7.89 -53.91
C THR A 192 11.05 7.55 -52.45
N LEU A 193 11.32 8.47 -51.51
CA LEU A 193 10.87 8.33 -50.12
C LEU A 193 9.34 8.23 -50.04
N LEU A 194 8.61 9.11 -50.74
CA LEU A 194 7.14 9.11 -50.76
C LEU A 194 6.57 7.82 -51.40
N ASP A 195 7.17 7.34 -52.49
CA ASP A 195 6.81 6.07 -53.14
C ASP A 195 7.02 4.88 -52.20
N THR A 196 8.10 4.86 -51.39
CA THR A 196 8.28 3.80 -50.38
C THR A 196 7.22 3.85 -49.28
N HIS A 197 6.87 5.04 -48.77
CA HIS A 197 5.79 5.18 -47.78
C HIS A 197 4.42 4.75 -48.33
N LEU A 198 4.14 5.07 -49.60
CA LEU A 198 2.90 4.69 -50.27
C LEU A 198 2.83 3.16 -50.51
N LEU A 199 3.95 2.52 -50.83
CA LEU A 199 4.08 1.05 -50.86
C LEU A 199 3.81 0.41 -49.50
N THR A 200 4.39 0.94 -48.41
CA THR A 200 4.14 0.42 -47.05
C THR A 200 2.67 0.57 -46.66
N SER A 201 2.08 1.75 -46.85
CA SER A 201 0.67 2.01 -46.54
C SER A 201 -0.29 1.13 -47.33
N ASN A 202 0.05 0.76 -48.57
CA ASN A 202 -0.73 -0.20 -49.36
C ASN A 202 -0.59 -1.63 -48.83
N GLN A 203 0.59 -2.05 -48.36
CA GLN A 203 0.76 -3.36 -47.71
C GLN A 203 -0.05 -3.46 -46.41
N ASP A 204 -0.08 -2.42 -45.59
CA ASP A 204 -0.86 -2.36 -44.35
C ASP A 204 -2.38 -2.39 -44.63
N SER A 205 -2.83 -1.69 -45.68
CA SER A 205 -4.21 -1.73 -46.18
C SER A 205 -4.62 -3.15 -46.62
N ILE A 206 -3.75 -3.85 -47.36
CA ILE A 206 -3.99 -5.24 -47.79
C ILE A 206 -4.02 -6.21 -46.59
N GLN A 207 -3.13 -6.03 -45.60
CA GLN A 207 -3.12 -6.86 -44.39
C GLN A 207 -4.39 -6.67 -43.55
N THR A 208 -4.83 -5.43 -43.32
CA THR A 208 -6.05 -5.12 -42.58
C THR A 208 -7.31 -5.60 -43.30
N GLN A 209 -7.38 -5.44 -44.64
CA GLN A 209 -8.47 -5.98 -45.45
C GLN A 209 -8.54 -7.52 -45.39
N LYS A 210 -7.39 -8.21 -45.34
CA LYS A 210 -7.32 -9.67 -45.17
C LYS A 210 -7.83 -10.11 -43.79
N ALA A 211 -7.39 -9.45 -42.72
CA ALA A 211 -7.83 -9.74 -41.35
C ALA A 211 -9.36 -9.58 -41.20
N LEU A 212 -9.93 -8.51 -41.76
CA LEU A 212 -11.39 -8.30 -41.83
C LEU A 212 -12.12 -9.43 -42.58
N GLY A 213 -11.51 -9.97 -43.64
CA GLY A 213 -12.02 -11.11 -44.40
C GLY A 213 -11.99 -12.44 -43.63
N ASP A 214 -11.01 -12.62 -42.73
CA ASP A 214 -10.90 -13.79 -41.87
C ASP A 214 -11.89 -13.71 -40.69
N GLU A 215 -12.05 -12.54 -40.09
CA GLU A 215 -13.03 -12.28 -39.04
C GLU A 215 -14.48 -12.44 -39.53
N ARG A 216 -14.80 -11.92 -40.73
CA ARG A 216 -16.11 -12.14 -41.39
C ARG A 216 -16.40 -13.62 -41.62
N ARG A 217 -15.40 -14.42 -41.99
CA ARG A 217 -15.54 -15.88 -42.18
C ARG A 217 -15.79 -16.60 -40.86
N SER A 218 -15.09 -16.22 -39.79
CA SER A 218 -15.32 -16.73 -38.43
C SER A 218 -16.75 -16.44 -37.95
N CYS A 219 -17.20 -15.19 -38.10
CA CYS A 219 -18.54 -14.76 -37.72
C CYS A 219 -19.65 -15.53 -38.48
N HIS A 220 -19.48 -15.72 -39.79
CA HIS A 220 -20.42 -16.51 -40.59
C HIS A 220 -20.44 -18.00 -40.20
N ALA A 221 -19.29 -18.59 -39.89
CA ALA A 221 -19.22 -19.98 -39.39
C ALA A 221 -19.95 -20.15 -38.05
N LEU A 222 -19.80 -19.20 -37.12
CA LEU A 222 -20.55 -19.18 -35.86
C LEU A 222 -22.05 -19.02 -36.10
N GLN A 223 -22.47 -18.16 -37.04
CA GLN A 223 -23.87 -17.97 -37.39
C GLN A 223 -24.51 -19.25 -37.97
N MET A 224 -23.79 -19.96 -38.84
CA MET A 224 -24.22 -21.28 -39.35
C MET A 224 -24.30 -22.33 -38.23
N GLN A 225 -23.38 -22.32 -37.27
CA GLN A 225 -23.40 -23.22 -36.11
C GLN A 225 -24.59 -22.93 -35.18
N ILE A 226 -24.95 -21.66 -34.97
CA ILE A 226 -26.15 -21.25 -34.23
C ILE A 226 -27.42 -21.70 -34.96
N GLN A 227 -27.49 -21.55 -36.29
CA GLN A 227 -28.63 -22.06 -37.08
C GLN A 227 -28.75 -23.59 -36.97
N LYS A 228 -27.65 -24.34 -37.06
CA LYS A 228 -27.64 -25.80 -36.91
C LYS A 228 -28.11 -26.26 -35.52
N LEU A 229 -27.64 -25.61 -34.46
CA LEU A 229 -28.12 -25.87 -33.10
C LEU A 229 -29.60 -25.52 -32.93
N THR A 230 -30.09 -24.48 -33.61
CA THR A 230 -31.51 -24.09 -33.61
C THR A 230 -32.38 -25.12 -34.34
N SER A 231 -31.92 -25.67 -35.47
CA SER A 231 -32.63 -26.77 -36.14
C SER A 231 -32.61 -28.05 -35.32
N GLU A 232 -31.48 -28.41 -34.71
CA GLU A 232 -31.38 -29.58 -33.82
C GLU A 232 -32.32 -29.46 -32.61
N VAL A 233 -32.39 -28.30 -31.97
CA VAL A 233 -33.32 -28.05 -30.85
C VAL A 233 -34.78 -28.19 -31.29
N ASN A 234 -35.15 -27.69 -32.48
CA ASN A 234 -36.50 -27.86 -33.02
C ASN A 234 -36.79 -29.32 -33.42
N GLU A 235 -35.79 -30.04 -33.94
CA GLU A 235 -35.91 -31.46 -34.28
C GLU A 235 -36.10 -32.31 -33.01
N TYR A 236 -35.30 -32.12 -31.97
CA TYR A 236 -35.50 -32.76 -30.67
C TYR A 236 -36.84 -32.40 -30.03
N LYS A 237 -37.32 -31.16 -30.21
CA LYS A 237 -38.65 -30.75 -29.74
C LYS A 237 -39.76 -31.53 -30.45
N ASN A 238 -39.72 -31.62 -31.77
CA ASN A 238 -40.68 -32.39 -32.57
C ASN A 238 -40.61 -33.91 -32.25
N LEU A 239 -39.41 -34.47 -32.03
CA LEU A 239 -39.25 -35.85 -31.57
C LEU A 239 -39.77 -36.08 -30.14
N THR A 240 -39.79 -35.06 -29.28
CA THR A 240 -40.34 -35.15 -27.91
C THR A 240 -41.88 -35.16 -27.91
N GLU A 241 -42.51 -34.62 -28.95
CA GLU A 241 -43.97 -34.67 -29.15
C GLU A 241 -44.46 -36.05 -29.64
N GLN A 242 -43.57 -36.90 -30.18
CA GLN A 242 -43.91 -38.27 -30.60
C GLN A 242 -43.61 -39.30 -29.49
N TYR A 243 -44.67 -39.93 -28.99
CA TYR A 243 -44.74 -40.53 -27.64
C TYR A 243 -43.90 -41.79 -27.34
N ASP A 244 -43.14 -42.34 -28.30
CA ASP A 244 -42.60 -43.72 -28.19
C ASP A 244 -41.15 -43.82 -27.64
N PHE A 245 -40.41 -42.69 -27.57
CA PHE A 245 -38.98 -42.66 -27.23
C PHE A 245 -38.64 -43.30 -25.87
N LYS A 246 -39.58 -43.26 -24.90
CA LYS A 246 -39.40 -43.83 -23.55
C LYS A 246 -39.22 -45.35 -23.53
N LYS A 247 -39.71 -46.08 -24.54
CA LYS A 247 -39.67 -47.56 -24.53
C LYS A 247 -38.38 -48.14 -25.10
N GLN A 248 -37.74 -47.46 -26.05
CA GLN A 248 -36.51 -47.94 -26.70
C GLN A 248 -35.24 -47.50 -25.97
N ASN A 249 -35.23 -46.32 -25.32
CA ASN A 249 -34.00 -45.74 -24.75
C ASN A 249 -33.81 -45.99 -23.24
N TYR A 250 -34.67 -46.81 -22.61
CA TYR A 250 -34.67 -47.03 -21.16
C TYR A 250 -33.33 -47.62 -20.65
N ASP A 251 -32.77 -48.62 -21.35
CA ASP A 251 -31.52 -49.25 -20.94
C ASP A 251 -30.29 -48.33 -21.11
N ARG A 252 -30.34 -47.39 -22.07
CA ARG A 252 -29.32 -46.35 -22.20
C ARG A 252 -29.38 -45.38 -21.03
N ILE A 253 -30.57 -44.84 -20.74
CA ILE A 253 -30.77 -43.90 -19.62
C ILE A 253 -30.42 -44.56 -18.28
N LYS A 254 -30.71 -45.85 -18.13
CA LYS A 254 -30.28 -46.67 -16.99
C LYS A 254 -28.77 -46.81 -16.91
N ASN A 255 -28.06 -47.14 -17.99
CA ASN A 255 -26.60 -47.22 -17.99
C ASN A 255 -25.93 -45.85 -17.72
N GLU A 256 -26.50 -44.76 -18.22
CA GLU A 256 -26.04 -43.40 -17.90
C GLU A 256 -26.24 -43.09 -16.41
N ARG A 257 -27.44 -43.36 -15.85
CA ARG A 257 -27.73 -43.29 -14.41
C ARG A 257 -26.75 -44.10 -13.57
N ASP A 258 -26.54 -45.38 -13.89
CA ASP A 258 -25.71 -46.30 -13.12
C ASP A 258 -24.22 -45.89 -13.13
N ASN A 259 -23.78 -45.16 -14.17
CA ASN A 259 -22.45 -44.55 -14.23
C ASN A 259 -22.36 -43.23 -13.45
N TYR A 260 -23.42 -42.44 -13.38
CA TYR A 260 -23.49 -41.28 -12.48
C TYR A 260 -23.54 -41.71 -11.01
N GLU A 261 -24.30 -42.77 -10.68
CA GLU A 261 -24.41 -43.32 -9.33
C GLU A 261 -23.04 -43.84 -8.82
N LYS A 262 -22.28 -44.55 -9.66
CA LYS A 262 -20.87 -44.90 -9.36
C LYS A 262 -19.98 -43.68 -9.12
N ARG A 263 -20.08 -42.66 -9.98
CA ARG A 263 -19.33 -41.39 -9.81
C ARG A 263 -19.66 -40.69 -8.50
N VAL A 264 -20.91 -40.70 -8.05
CA VAL A 264 -21.31 -40.16 -6.74
C VAL A 264 -20.66 -40.98 -5.61
N ILE A 265 -20.69 -42.32 -5.68
CA ILE A 265 -20.06 -43.19 -4.68
C ILE A 265 -18.54 -42.97 -4.61
N ASP A 266 -17.86 -42.81 -5.76
CA ASP A 266 -16.42 -42.53 -5.79
C ASP A 266 -16.08 -41.12 -5.25
N LEU A 267 -16.91 -40.12 -5.52
CA LEU A 267 -16.76 -38.75 -4.97
C LEU A 267 -17.03 -38.69 -3.46
N ASP A 268 -18.07 -39.36 -2.97
CA ASP A 268 -18.34 -39.48 -1.52
C ASP A 268 -17.17 -40.19 -0.81
N ARG A 269 -16.55 -41.17 -1.47
CA ARG A 269 -15.37 -41.88 -0.94
C ARG A 269 -14.13 -41.00 -0.90
N GLN A 270 -13.91 -40.15 -1.91
CA GLN A 270 -12.85 -39.14 -1.89
C GLN A 270 -13.09 -38.12 -0.78
N MET A 271 -14.28 -37.53 -0.71
CA MET A 271 -14.68 -36.57 0.34
C MET A 271 -14.55 -37.19 1.75
N MET A 272 -14.80 -38.49 1.93
CA MET A 272 -14.60 -39.17 3.21
C MET A 272 -13.11 -39.34 3.56
N GLN A 273 -12.25 -39.70 2.60
CA GLN A 273 -10.80 -39.79 2.83
C GLN A 273 -10.20 -38.42 3.17
N GLU A 274 -10.60 -37.41 2.42
CA GLU A 274 -10.23 -36.01 2.65
C GLU A 274 -10.70 -35.54 4.04
N ASN A 275 -11.95 -35.78 4.44
CA ASN A 275 -12.47 -35.41 5.77
C ASN A 275 -11.72 -36.12 6.92
N VAL A 276 -11.26 -37.36 6.73
CA VAL A 276 -10.39 -38.04 7.71
C VAL A 276 -8.99 -37.40 7.79
N GLN A 277 -8.45 -36.91 6.66
CA GLN A 277 -7.24 -36.07 6.71
C GLN A 277 -7.54 -34.83 7.55
N SER A 278 -8.57 -34.05 7.19
CA SER A 278 -9.05 -32.87 7.93
C SER A 278 -9.16 -33.09 9.44
N GLN A 279 -9.78 -34.17 9.92
CA GLN A 279 -9.91 -34.41 11.36
C GLN A 279 -8.61 -34.74 12.09
N THR A 280 -7.62 -35.30 11.41
CA THR A 280 -6.27 -35.53 11.97
C THR A 280 -5.56 -34.18 12.15
N ILE A 281 -5.71 -33.37 11.11
CA ILE A 281 -5.21 -32.04 10.85
C ILE A 281 -5.77 -30.99 11.85
N THR A 282 -7.05 -31.09 12.24
CA THR A 282 -7.67 -30.28 13.31
C THR A 282 -7.08 -30.55 14.70
N ARG A 283 -6.43 -31.70 14.93
CA ARG A 283 -5.81 -32.03 16.21
C ARG A 283 -4.38 -31.49 16.33
N GLU A 284 -3.64 -31.44 15.22
CA GLU A 284 -2.31 -30.80 15.14
C GLU A 284 -2.42 -29.31 15.49
N LYS A 285 -3.26 -28.56 14.75
CA LYS A 285 -4.47 -27.99 15.37
C LYS A 285 -4.35 -27.47 16.82
N GLU A 286 -5.16 -28.10 17.65
CA GLU A 286 -5.35 -27.76 19.06
C GLU A 286 -4.05 -27.93 19.88
N SER A 287 -3.14 -28.82 19.48
CA SER A 287 -1.89 -29.03 20.21
C SER A 287 -0.93 -27.82 20.18
N PHE A 288 -0.74 -27.13 19.05
CA PHE A 288 0.26 -26.02 19.02
C PHE A 288 -0.36 -24.70 19.46
N LEU A 289 -1.68 -24.55 19.41
CA LEU A 289 -2.39 -23.51 20.17
C LEU A 289 -2.15 -23.64 21.68
N LYS A 290 -1.96 -24.86 22.20
CA LYS A 290 -1.58 -25.10 23.60
C LYS A 290 -0.10 -24.78 23.87
N GLU A 291 0.81 -25.25 23.02
CA GLU A 291 2.25 -24.91 23.12
C GLU A 291 2.47 -23.38 23.03
N LEU A 292 1.75 -22.67 22.16
CA LEU A 292 1.81 -21.21 22.02
C LEU A 292 1.25 -20.47 23.25
N ALA A 293 0.24 -21.04 23.93
CA ALA A 293 -0.25 -20.51 25.21
C ALA A 293 0.76 -20.71 26.35
N GLU A 294 1.47 -21.84 26.39
CA GLU A 294 2.51 -22.13 27.38
C GLU A 294 3.73 -21.18 27.19
N ASN A 295 4.21 -21.02 25.95
CA ASN A 295 5.25 -20.04 25.59
C ASN A 295 4.88 -18.58 25.95
N ARG A 296 3.60 -18.20 25.87
CA ARG A 296 3.14 -16.86 26.29
C ARG A 296 3.26 -16.64 27.79
N ASN A 297 3.05 -17.67 28.61
CA ASN A 297 3.18 -17.57 30.06
C ASN A 297 4.66 -17.41 30.47
N GLU A 298 5.57 -18.12 29.80
CA GLU A 298 7.02 -17.97 30.01
C GLU A 298 7.50 -16.53 29.71
N ILE A 299 7.02 -15.93 28.61
CA ILE A 299 7.30 -14.51 28.28
C ILE A 299 6.78 -13.54 29.34
N VAL A 300 5.72 -13.87 30.09
CA VAL A 300 5.23 -13.05 31.21
C VAL A 300 6.16 -13.17 32.42
N ILE A 301 6.67 -14.36 32.74
CA ILE A 301 7.64 -14.57 33.83
C ILE A 301 8.95 -13.82 33.53
N LEU A 302 9.50 -13.97 32.32
CA LEU A 302 10.72 -13.27 31.89
C LEU A 302 10.61 -11.73 31.93
N ARG A 303 9.39 -11.18 31.82
CA ARG A 303 9.16 -9.73 32.05
C ARG A 303 9.21 -9.36 33.53
N GLN A 304 8.70 -10.21 34.41
CA GLN A 304 8.75 -9.99 35.86
C GLN A 304 10.21 -10.03 36.37
N ASP A 305 11.02 -10.96 35.86
CA ASP A 305 12.45 -11.03 36.16
C ASP A 305 13.20 -9.78 35.68
N LYS A 306 12.91 -9.29 34.46
CA LYS A 306 13.46 -8.02 33.96
C LYS A 306 13.12 -6.85 34.86
N ASP A 307 11.86 -6.73 35.30
CA ASP A 307 11.41 -5.64 36.16
C ASP A 307 12.02 -5.74 37.57
N TYR A 308 12.24 -6.96 38.08
CA TYR A 308 12.97 -7.22 39.33
C TYR A 308 14.44 -6.82 39.24
N LEU A 309 15.16 -7.23 38.18
CA LEU A 309 16.55 -6.84 37.94
C LEU A 309 16.69 -5.32 37.75
N THR A 310 15.72 -4.67 37.11
CA THR A 310 15.69 -3.21 36.94
C THR A 310 15.55 -2.50 38.30
N ARG A 311 14.77 -3.04 39.23
CA ARG A 311 14.67 -2.51 40.61
C ARG A 311 15.98 -2.71 41.38
N GLN A 312 16.60 -3.88 41.29
CA GLN A 312 17.91 -4.11 41.93
C GLN A 312 19.01 -3.17 41.40
N LEU A 313 19.02 -2.88 40.09
CA LEU A 313 19.95 -1.91 39.51
C LEU A 313 19.77 -0.52 40.14
N ASN A 314 18.53 -0.05 40.24
CA ASN A 314 18.21 1.24 40.87
C ASN A 314 18.60 1.28 42.35
N ASP A 315 18.35 0.19 43.12
CA ASP A 315 18.75 0.10 44.53
C ASP A 315 20.27 0.12 44.72
N ILE A 316 21.03 -0.49 43.81
CA ILE A 316 22.49 -0.44 43.81
C ILE A 316 22.98 0.98 43.44
N GLN A 317 22.37 1.61 42.45
CA GLN A 317 22.71 2.97 42.02
C GLN A 317 22.40 4.03 43.10
N ASN A 318 21.28 3.87 43.83
CA ASN A 318 20.95 4.69 44.99
C ASN A 318 21.97 4.53 46.14
N LYS A 319 22.44 3.29 46.39
CA LYS A 319 23.50 3.02 47.37
C LYS A 319 24.85 3.61 46.94
N PHE A 320 25.13 3.64 45.64
CA PHE A 320 26.32 4.26 45.08
C PHE A 320 26.32 5.78 45.31
N TYR A 321 25.23 6.49 44.95
CA TYR A 321 25.12 7.93 45.21
C TYR A 321 25.22 8.27 46.71
N SER A 322 24.61 7.48 47.59
CA SER A 322 24.75 7.69 49.06
C SER A 322 26.16 7.40 49.59
N ALA A 323 26.97 6.61 48.87
CA ALA A 323 28.38 6.41 49.17
C ALA A 323 29.23 7.59 48.68
N GLU A 324 28.97 8.12 47.49
CA GLU A 324 29.63 9.33 46.96
C GLU A 324 29.34 10.56 47.86
N GLU A 325 28.09 10.77 48.26
CA GLU A 325 27.69 11.84 49.18
C GLU A 325 28.43 11.73 50.54
N LYS A 326 28.57 10.51 51.06
CA LYS A 326 29.36 10.26 52.28
C LYS A 326 30.84 10.54 52.10
N ILE A 327 31.44 10.17 50.97
CA ILE A 327 32.83 10.46 50.66
C ILE A 327 33.05 11.99 50.63
N GLY A 328 32.21 12.74 49.91
CA GLY A 328 32.28 14.21 49.90
C GLY A 328 32.11 14.83 51.29
N SER A 329 31.21 14.29 52.12
CA SER A 329 31.04 14.75 53.51
C SER A 329 32.27 14.51 54.38
N LEU A 330 32.98 13.40 54.18
CA LEU A 330 34.21 13.04 54.88
C LEU A 330 35.41 13.87 54.39
N GLU A 331 35.47 14.21 53.10
CA GLU A 331 36.48 15.10 52.54
C GLU A 331 36.35 16.53 53.11
N ILE A 332 35.12 17.04 53.27
CA ILE A 332 34.86 18.33 53.92
C ILE A 332 35.30 18.28 55.40
N GLN A 333 34.88 17.25 56.16
CA GLN A 333 35.30 17.08 57.55
C GLN A 333 36.83 16.95 57.71
N LEU A 334 37.49 16.25 56.79
CA LEU A 334 38.95 16.13 56.75
C LEU A 334 39.62 17.50 56.54
N ASP A 335 39.07 18.36 55.68
CA ASP A 335 39.64 19.68 55.41
C ASP A 335 39.40 20.67 56.57
N ASP A 336 38.23 20.63 57.21
CA ASP A 336 37.98 21.41 58.42
C ASP A 336 38.87 20.95 59.59
N VAL A 337 39.17 19.65 59.71
CA VAL A 337 40.16 19.13 60.68
C VAL A 337 41.58 19.59 60.35
N LYS A 338 41.98 19.74 59.07
CA LYS A 338 43.27 20.36 58.72
C LYS A 338 43.33 21.82 59.17
N ARG A 339 42.29 22.61 58.89
CA ARG A 339 42.21 24.03 59.29
C ARG A 339 42.17 24.20 60.81
N ALA A 340 41.48 23.30 61.52
CA ALA A 340 41.48 23.25 62.98
C ALA A 340 42.88 22.92 63.54
N LYS A 341 43.60 21.97 62.91
CA LYS A 341 45.01 21.69 63.24
C LYS A 341 45.91 22.90 62.99
N GLU A 342 45.79 23.56 61.84
CA GLU A 342 46.61 24.72 61.47
C GLU A 342 46.39 25.90 62.43
N THR A 343 45.13 26.26 62.70
CA THR A 343 44.81 27.31 63.68
C THR A 343 45.16 26.93 65.13
N LEU A 344 45.21 25.63 65.48
CA LEU A 344 45.78 25.17 66.75
C LEU A 344 47.32 25.28 66.77
N TYR A 345 48.01 25.05 65.65
CA TYR A 345 49.45 25.28 65.53
C TYR A 345 49.79 26.77 65.63
N GLU A 346 49.03 27.65 64.97
CA GLU A 346 49.16 29.11 65.13
C GLU A 346 48.92 29.54 66.58
N LYS A 347 47.85 29.04 67.22
CA LYS A 347 47.57 29.30 68.65
C LYS A 347 48.65 28.75 69.58
N TYR A 348 49.27 27.62 69.24
CA TYR A 348 50.41 27.08 70.00
C TYR A 348 51.67 27.93 69.82
N ILE A 349 52.00 28.34 68.59
CA ILE A 349 53.14 29.22 68.29
C ILE A 349 52.96 30.58 68.96
N SER A 350 51.81 31.24 68.76
CA SER A 350 51.50 32.50 69.41
C SER A 350 51.44 32.36 70.94
N SER A 351 50.90 31.28 71.49
CA SER A 351 50.95 31.05 72.95
C SER A 351 52.37 30.87 73.46
N ARG A 352 53.21 30.05 72.80
CA ARG A 352 54.63 29.89 73.11
C ARG A 352 55.37 31.23 73.07
N ASP A 353 55.08 32.05 72.07
CA ASP A 353 55.75 33.33 71.87
C ASP A 353 55.23 34.39 72.85
N THR A 354 53.94 34.40 73.18
CA THR A 354 53.42 35.19 74.32
C THR A 354 53.96 34.72 75.66
N TYR A 355 54.19 33.42 75.88
CA TYR A 355 54.84 32.94 77.10
C TYR A 355 56.31 33.34 77.14
N LYS A 356 57.04 33.27 76.02
CA LYS A 356 58.40 33.80 75.91
C LYS A 356 58.42 35.30 76.26
N THR A 357 57.57 36.09 75.62
CA THR A 357 57.45 37.53 75.89
C THR A 357 56.92 37.80 77.30
N GLU A 358 56.09 36.93 77.90
CA GLU A 358 55.70 37.03 79.30
C GLU A 358 56.85 36.70 80.26
N TYR A 359 57.76 35.76 79.94
CA TYR A 359 58.95 35.51 80.76
C TYR A 359 59.96 36.64 80.62
N GLU A 360 60.17 37.16 79.40
CA GLU A 360 60.97 38.37 79.15
C GLU A 360 60.37 39.60 79.89
N ASN A 361 59.04 39.77 79.83
CA ASN A 361 58.34 40.83 80.57
C ASN A 361 58.26 40.57 82.07
N LYS A 362 58.19 39.33 82.57
CA LYS A 362 58.22 39.02 84.01
C LYS A 362 59.61 39.27 84.59
N LEU A 363 60.67 39.00 83.83
CA LEU A 363 62.03 39.42 84.18
C LEU A 363 62.12 40.96 84.26
N ALA A 364 61.53 41.69 83.31
CA ALA A 364 61.45 43.15 83.34
C ALA A 364 60.51 43.72 84.42
N VAL A 365 59.44 43.00 84.77
CA VAL A 365 58.42 43.43 85.75
C VAL A 365 58.78 43.01 87.17
N GLU A 366 59.62 42.00 87.41
CA GLU A 366 60.27 41.83 88.71
C GLU A 366 61.27 42.97 88.96
N LEU A 367 62.05 43.36 87.93
CA LEU A 367 62.90 44.57 87.97
C LEU A 367 62.09 45.86 88.23
N ASP A 368 60.83 45.96 87.76
CA ASP A 368 59.99 47.16 87.94
C ASP A 368 58.94 47.06 89.08
N GLN A 369 58.69 45.87 89.65
CA GLN A 369 57.91 45.68 90.90
C GLN A 369 58.77 45.79 92.16
N LEU A 370 60.08 45.50 92.05
CA LEU A 370 61.10 46.05 92.96
C LEU A 370 61.07 47.59 93.02
N ARG A 371 60.42 48.24 92.04
CA ARG A 371 60.36 49.69 91.86
C ARG A 371 58.98 50.29 92.19
N SER A 372 57.89 49.56 91.95
CA SER A 372 56.50 50.05 92.07
C SER A 372 55.71 49.57 93.30
N LYS A 373 56.19 48.56 94.05
CA LYS A 373 55.69 48.36 95.43
C LYS A 373 55.92 49.59 96.32
N THR A 374 56.86 50.44 95.93
CA THR A 374 57.19 51.75 96.53
C THR A 374 56.11 52.84 96.36
N SER A 375 54.96 52.60 95.71
CA SER A 375 54.04 53.71 95.32
C SER A 375 52.53 53.55 95.49
N LEU A 376 51.93 52.35 95.63
CA LEU A 376 50.48 52.18 95.42
C LEU A 376 49.64 51.78 96.66
N GLU A 377 49.91 52.38 97.83
CA GLU A 377 49.02 52.28 99.00
C GLU A 377 47.80 53.22 98.96
N ILE A 378 47.65 54.02 97.89
CA ILE A 378 47.03 55.36 97.97
C ILE A 378 45.48 55.40 97.87
N ASP A 379 44.80 54.64 96.98
CA ASP A 379 43.40 54.96 96.58
C ASP A 379 42.37 53.79 96.58
N LYS A 380 41.25 53.95 97.31
CA LYS A 380 39.98 53.13 97.26
C LYS A 380 38.76 53.93 97.81
N LEU A 381 37.57 54.06 97.14
CA LEU A 381 36.21 54.51 97.68
C LEU A 381 35.05 54.80 96.61
N ARG A 382 33.72 54.40 96.79
CA ARG A 382 32.34 54.95 96.29
C ARG A 382 31.30 54.12 95.38
N HIS A 383 29.90 54.28 95.45
CA HIS A 383 28.67 53.54 94.81
C HIS A 383 27.13 54.19 94.90
N SER A 384 25.96 53.83 94.15
CA SER A 384 24.37 53.82 94.42
C SER A 384 23.09 54.50 93.56
N VAL A 385 21.71 54.16 93.81
CA VAL A 385 20.21 54.78 93.59
C VAL A 385 18.97 54.42 92.54
N LYS A 386 17.62 54.92 92.64
CA LYS A 386 16.18 54.57 91.99
C LYS A 386 14.93 55.65 92.11
N GLU A 387 13.54 55.73 91.77
CA GLU A 387 12.24 55.23 90.96
C GLU A 387 10.82 56.05 91.25
N ILE A 388 9.43 56.07 90.85
CA ILE A 388 8.20 55.62 89.93
C ILE A 388 6.77 56.46 90.20
N GLY A 389 5.42 56.56 89.72
CA GLY A 389 4.26 56.09 88.73
C GLY A 389 2.70 56.71 88.85
N PHE A 390 1.58 56.53 87.98
CA PHE A 390 0.11 57.21 88.00
C PHE A 390 -1.20 56.81 87.03
N GLN A 391 -2.58 57.20 87.21
CA GLN A 391 -3.83 57.49 86.23
C GLN A 391 -5.45 57.06 86.44
N HIS A 392 -6.62 57.70 85.90
CA HIS A 392 -8.16 57.28 85.87
C HIS A 392 -9.40 58.05 85.01
N GLY A 393 -10.76 57.63 84.89
CA GLY A 393 -12.08 58.38 84.37
C GLY A 393 -13.53 57.73 83.86
N ARG A 394 -14.81 58.38 83.78
CA ARG A 394 -16.26 57.87 83.32
C ARG A 394 -17.54 58.83 82.85
N GLU A 395 -18.92 58.49 82.83
CA GLU A 395 -20.11 58.92 81.85
C GLU A 395 -21.76 58.82 82.18
N GLU A 396 -22.83 59.34 81.37
CA GLU A 396 -24.42 59.25 81.43
C GLU A 396 -25.30 59.18 80.08
N ALA A 397 -24.99 59.87 78.97
CA ALA A 397 -25.94 60.24 77.87
C ALA A 397 -26.41 59.17 76.84
N LEU A 398 -27.25 58.18 77.22
CA LEU A 398 -27.42 56.93 76.43
C LEU A 398 -28.74 56.65 75.69
N ILE A 399 -29.91 57.13 76.13
CA ILE A 399 -31.21 56.49 75.78
C ILE A 399 -31.81 56.90 74.42
N GLU A 400 -31.92 58.20 74.13
CA GLU A 400 -32.67 58.72 72.94
C GLU A 400 -32.11 58.18 71.60
N ARG A 401 -30.81 57.87 71.60
CA ARG A 401 -30.04 57.21 70.53
C ARG A 401 -30.70 55.95 69.97
N ASP A 402 -31.34 55.15 70.82
CA ASP A 402 -31.64 53.75 70.50
C ASP A 402 -32.84 53.57 69.56
N ARG A 403 -33.68 54.60 69.39
CA ARG A 403 -34.91 54.53 68.59
C ARG A 403 -34.67 54.76 67.11
N ILE A 404 -33.91 55.81 66.75
CA ILE A 404 -33.50 56.10 65.35
C ILE A 404 -32.69 54.93 64.79
N ALA A 405 -31.82 54.34 65.63
CA ALA A 405 -31.01 53.20 65.27
C ALA A 405 -31.83 51.95 64.84
N GLN A 406 -33.15 51.85 65.09
CA GLN A 406 -33.94 50.68 64.66
C GLN A 406 -34.34 50.72 63.18
N SER A 407 -34.79 51.86 62.64
CA SER A 407 -35.15 51.97 61.22
C SER A 407 -33.92 51.98 60.31
N GLU A 408 -32.82 52.57 60.78
CA GLU A 408 -31.49 52.47 60.17
C GLU A 408 -31.08 51.00 59.97
N ARG A 409 -31.20 50.17 61.03
CA ARG A 409 -30.90 48.73 61.02
C ARG A 409 -31.71 47.94 59.97
N GLU A 410 -32.94 48.33 59.62
CA GLU A 410 -33.72 47.61 58.61
C GLU A 410 -33.33 47.95 57.17
N LEU A 411 -33.05 49.22 56.88
CA LEU A 411 -32.59 49.62 55.54
C LEU A 411 -31.17 49.09 55.28
N GLN A 412 -30.32 49.13 56.32
CA GLN A 412 -28.97 48.59 56.28
C GLN A 412 -28.95 47.08 56.01
N ARG A 413 -29.82 46.28 56.65
CA ARG A 413 -29.98 44.84 56.35
C ARG A 413 -30.26 44.53 54.86
N LYS A 414 -31.06 45.36 54.18
CA LYS A 414 -31.36 45.18 52.74
C LYS A 414 -30.18 45.56 51.86
N TYR A 415 -29.47 46.62 52.22
CA TYR A 415 -28.22 47.02 51.56
C TYR A 415 -27.14 45.95 51.73
N ASP A 416 -26.94 45.45 52.95
CA ASP A 416 -25.97 44.39 53.26
C ASP A 416 -26.26 43.10 52.49
N GLY A 417 -27.52 42.75 52.29
CA GLY A 417 -27.94 41.61 51.46
C GLY A 417 -27.45 41.72 50.01
N LEU A 418 -27.82 42.80 49.32
CA LEU A 418 -27.38 43.08 47.94
C LEU A 418 -25.86 43.23 47.82
N LEU A 419 -25.22 43.84 48.82
CA LEU A 419 -23.77 43.99 48.88
C LEU A 419 -23.06 42.63 49.02
N ASN A 420 -23.64 41.70 49.79
CA ASN A 420 -23.10 40.35 49.94
C ASN A 420 -23.29 39.49 48.68
N GLU A 421 -24.44 39.59 47.97
CA GLU A 421 -24.60 38.94 46.66
C GLU A 421 -23.57 39.46 45.65
N HIS A 422 -23.39 40.78 45.56
CA HIS A 422 -22.40 41.39 44.66
C HIS A 422 -20.97 40.94 44.99
N ARG A 423 -20.58 40.95 46.28
CA ARG A 423 -19.29 40.43 46.75
C ARG A 423 -19.10 38.94 46.44
N GLN A 424 -20.17 38.14 46.53
CA GLN A 424 -20.10 36.71 46.24
C GLN A 424 -19.88 36.45 44.74
N TYR A 425 -20.54 37.20 43.86
CA TYR A 425 -20.27 37.15 42.41
C TYR A 425 -18.86 37.66 42.08
N GLN A 426 -18.44 38.79 42.66
CA GLN A 426 -17.09 39.33 42.47
C GLN A 426 -16.02 38.29 42.86
N SER A 427 -16.11 37.74 44.08
CA SER A 427 -15.19 36.71 44.57
C SER A 427 -15.16 35.47 43.66
N GLN A 428 -16.31 35.00 43.17
CA GLN A 428 -16.35 33.89 42.20
C GLN A 428 -15.64 34.23 40.88
N THR A 429 -15.75 35.48 40.38
CA THR A 429 -15.02 35.91 39.18
C THR A 429 -13.53 36.07 39.42
N GLU A 430 -13.11 36.60 40.58
CA GLU A 430 -11.71 36.74 40.96
C GLU A 430 -11.02 35.37 41.13
N ILE A 431 -11.70 34.40 41.76
CA ILE A 431 -11.22 33.01 41.88
C ILE A 431 -11.02 32.37 40.51
N ARG A 432 -11.99 32.51 39.59
CA ARG A 432 -11.87 31.97 38.21
C ARG A 432 -10.75 32.64 37.41
N LEU A 433 -10.57 33.95 37.58
CA LEU A 433 -9.49 34.71 36.93
C LEU A 433 -8.12 34.30 37.48
N ALA A 434 -7.99 34.12 38.80
CA ALA A 434 -6.77 33.65 39.45
C ALA A 434 -6.41 32.22 39.04
N ASP A 435 -7.39 31.32 38.93
CA ASP A 435 -7.21 29.95 38.43
C ASP A 435 -6.72 29.95 36.98
N GLN A 436 -7.38 30.69 36.07
CA GLN A 436 -6.91 30.79 34.68
C GLN A 436 -5.54 31.46 34.55
N GLN A 437 -5.20 32.46 35.37
CA GLN A 437 -3.85 33.02 35.44
C GLN A 437 -2.82 32.01 35.96
N SER A 438 -3.19 31.16 36.92
CA SER A 438 -2.34 30.08 37.42
C SER A 438 -2.09 29.02 36.34
N GLN A 439 -3.14 28.58 35.65
CA GLN A 439 -3.06 27.63 34.54
C GLN A 439 -2.20 28.19 33.38
N LEU A 440 -2.35 29.47 33.03
CA LEU A 440 -1.50 30.13 32.03
C LEU A 440 -0.03 30.15 32.46
N LYS A 441 0.27 30.50 33.72
CA LYS A 441 1.65 30.46 34.26
C LYS A 441 2.25 29.05 34.23
N MET A 442 1.47 28.03 34.59
CA MET A 442 1.91 26.63 34.48
C MET A 442 2.20 26.25 33.03
N LYS A 443 1.38 26.69 32.07
CA LYS A 443 1.62 26.44 30.64
C LYS A 443 2.79 27.23 30.05
N THR A 444 3.12 28.42 30.55
CA THR A 444 4.39 29.07 30.17
C THR A 444 5.59 28.31 30.74
N PHE A 445 5.57 27.90 32.01
CA PHE A 445 6.68 27.10 32.58
C PHE A 445 6.86 25.73 31.89
N GLU A 446 5.78 25.06 31.48
CA GLU A 446 5.85 23.85 30.65
C GLU A 446 6.51 24.13 29.29
N LEU A 447 6.16 25.25 28.64
CA LEU A 447 6.71 25.65 27.34
C LEU A 447 8.19 26.02 27.45
N ASP A 448 8.58 26.82 28.44
CA ASP A 448 9.97 27.21 28.70
C ASP A 448 10.85 25.98 28.98
N ARG A 449 10.34 25.03 29.79
CA ARG A 449 11.02 23.75 30.05
C ARG A 449 11.18 22.91 28.78
N LEU A 450 10.15 22.84 27.93
CA LEU A 450 10.22 22.14 26.65
C LEU A 450 11.20 22.79 25.68
N GLN A 451 11.30 24.13 25.67
CA GLN A 451 12.31 24.83 24.88
C GLN A 451 13.73 24.53 25.37
N LEU A 452 13.99 24.59 26.67
CA LEU A 452 15.30 24.27 27.24
C LEU A 452 15.73 22.83 26.90
N LEU A 453 14.83 21.85 27.03
CA LEU A 453 15.07 20.46 26.63
C LEU A 453 15.31 20.32 25.12
N TYR A 454 14.63 21.10 24.28
CA TYR A 454 14.85 21.11 22.83
C TYR A 454 16.24 21.69 22.47
N GLU A 455 16.65 22.78 23.11
CA GLU A 455 17.98 23.37 22.94
C GLU A 455 19.11 22.46 23.44
N GLU A 456 18.89 21.74 24.54
CA GLU A 456 19.82 20.73 25.04
C GLU A 456 19.96 19.56 24.07
N ASN A 457 18.86 19.00 23.58
CA ASN A 457 18.89 17.92 22.58
C ASN A 457 19.56 18.37 21.28
N LEU A 458 19.39 19.63 20.84
CA LEU A 458 20.11 20.20 19.70
C LEU A 458 21.62 20.33 19.95
N LYS A 459 22.06 20.61 21.18
CA LYS A 459 23.49 20.62 21.55
C LYS A 459 24.05 19.19 21.54
N ASN A 460 23.33 18.23 22.13
CA ASN A 460 23.73 16.82 22.21
C ASN A 460 23.78 16.13 20.83
N MET A 461 22.89 16.52 19.91
CA MET A 461 22.95 16.06 18.51
C MET A 461 24.21 16.58 17.80
N LYS A 462 24.59 17.85 18.03
CA LYS A 462 25.79 18.46 17.42
C LYS A 462 27.09 17.87 17.97
N THR A 463 27.19 17.62 19.27
CA THR A 463 28.38 16.94 19.84
C THR A 463 28.51 15.52 19.30
N SER A 464 27.41 14.77 19.27
CA SER A 464 27.37 13.41 18.69
C SER A 464 27.80 13.40 17.21
N GLN A 465 27.36 14.37 16.40
CA GLN A 465 27.80 14.51 15.01
C GLN A 465 29.31 14.78 14.92
N ILE A 466 29.83 15.71 15.72
CA ILE A 466 31.27 16.03 15.77
C ILE A 466 32.10 14.80 16.16
N ASP A 467 31.62 13.98 17.10
CA ASP A 467 32.32 12.77 17.52
C ASP A 467 32.26 11.64 16.47
N ILE A 468 31.16 11.52 15.71
CA ILE A 468 31.10 10.67 14.51
C ILE A 468 32.15 11.10 13.47
N GLU A 469 32.27 12.41 13.19
CA GLU A 469 33.28 12.93 12.25
C GLU A 469 34.73 12.69 12.74
N LYS A 470 34.99 12.76 14.05
CA LYS A 470 36.30 12.37 14.63
C LYS A 470 36.57 10.88 14.45
N LEU A 471 35.58 10.03 14.73
CA LEU A 471 35.72 8.58 14.62
C LEU A 471 35.92 8.12 13.17
N GLN A 472 35.23 8.75 12.21
CA GLN A 472 35.45 8.54 10.77
C GLN A 472 36.89 8.89 10.39
N LYS A 473 37.38 10.10 10.70
CA LYS A 473 38.75 10.52 10.42
C LYS A 473 39.81 9.62 11.08
N LYS A 474 39.53 9.10 12.29
CA LYS A 474 40.39 8.12 12.96
C LYS A 474 40.39 6.76 12.24
N ASN A 475 39.23 6.30 11.78
CA ASN A 475 39.11 5.06 11.00
C ASN A 475 39.85 5.17 9.65
N ASP A 476 39.72 6.30 8.94
CA ASP A 476 40.45 6.56 7.69
C ASP A 476 41.97 6.54 7.87
N LEU A 477 42.45 7.00 9.03
CA LEU A 477 43.87 6.97 9.39
C LEU A 477 44.34 5.55 9.73
N ILE A 478 43.58 4.82 10.56
CA ILE A 478 43.86 3.41 10.89
C ILE A 478 43.84 2.53 9.63
N GLN A 479 42.94 2.78 8.67
CA GLN A 479 42.94 2.06 7.39
C GLN A 479 44.21 2.33 6.59
N LYS A 480 44.71 3.58 6.55
CA LYS A 480 45.99 3.91 5.88
C LYS A 480 47.19 3.27 6.58
N GLU A 481 47.21 3.27 7.92
CA GLU A 481 48.23 2.57 8.71
C GLU A 481 48.18 1.06 8.47
N TYR A 482 47.00 0.46 8.43
CA TYR A 482 46.80 -0.96 8.09
C TYR A 482 47.32 -1.29 6.70
N PHE A 483 46.97 -0.52 5.65
CA PHE A 483 47.48 -0.77 4.30
C PHE A 483 49.01 -0.57 4.19
N ASN A 484 49.57 0.41 4.91
CA ASN A 484 51.03 0.58 4.96
C ASN A 484 51.72 -0.59 5.67
N LEU A 485 51.18 -1.07 6.79
CA LEU A 485 51.69 -2.23 7.53
C LEU A 485 51.54 -3.53 6.73
N GLN A 486 50.43 -3.70 6.00
CA GLN A 486 50.22 -4.81 5.07
C GLN A 486 51.30 -4.82 3.98
N VAL A 487 51.53 -3.69 3.29
CA VAL A 487 52.57 -3.57 2.26
C VAL A 487 53.99 -3.78 2.83
N GLN A 488 54.26 -3.37 4.08
CA GLN A 488 55.52 -3.68 4.75
C GLN A 488 55.64 -5.17 5.12
N SER A 489 54.55 -5.79 5.57
CA SER A 489 54.50 -7.21 5.91
C SER A 489 54.68 -8.09 4.66
N ASP A 490 54.04 -7.74 3.55
CA ASP A 490 54.13 -8.49 2.29
C ASP A 490 55.53 -8.37 1.66
N ARG A 491 56.14 -7.18 1.71
CA ARG A 491 57.56 -7.00 1.36
C ARG A 491 58.47 -7.86 2.23
N ARG A 492 58.28 -7.83 3.54
CA ARG A 492 59.11 -8.60 4.49
C ARG A 492 58.89 -10.11 4.35
N MET A 493 57.69 -10.54 4.00
CA MET A 493 57.41 -11.95 3.67
C MET A 493 58.17 -12.37 2.40
N MET A 494 58.19 -11.50 1.37
CA MET A 494 58.94 -11.74 0.14
C MET A 494 60.46 -11.74 0.36
N GLU A 495 60.98 -10.79 1.14
CA GLU A 495 62.37 -10.75 1.60
C GLU A 495 62.73 -12.05 2.35
N ILE A 496 61.91 -12.46 3.34
CA ILE A 496 62.12 -13.69 4.10
C ILE A 496 62.06 -14.93 3.20
N ASP A 497 61.15 -15.01 2.23
CA ASP A 497 61.08 -16.16 1.32
C ASP A 497 62.28 -16.20 0.36
N THR A 498 62.78 -15.04 -0.11
CA THR A 498 64.07 -14.99 -0.83
C THR A 498 65.25 -15.41 0.03
N GLU A 499 65.33 -14.96 1.30
CA GLU A 499 66.34 -15.44 2.24
C GLU A 499 66.19 -16.94 2.51
N LEU A 500 64.97 -17.46 2.67
CA LEU A 500 64.71 -18.87 2.98
C LEU A 500 65.08 -19.75 1.79
N ASN A 501 64.88 -19.29 0.56
CA ASN A 501 65.33 -19.99 -0.65
C ASN A 501 66.87 -19.93 -0.80
N GLU A 502 67.51 -18.81 -0.46
CA GLU A 502 68.97 -18.73 -0.29
C GLU A 502 69.48 -19.69 0.80
N LYS A 503 68.77 -19.81 1.93
CA LYS A 503 69.14 -20.71 3.03
C LYS A 503 68.88 -22.17 2.66
N ARG A 504 67.87 -22.49 1.85
CA ARG A 504 67.65 -23.85 1.29
C ARG A 504 68.73 -24.25 0.30
N THR A 505 69.10 -23.38 -0.63
CA THR A 505 70.20 -23.66 -1.56
C THR A 505 71.54 -23.76 -0.83
N LYS A 506 71.79 -22.92 0.18
CA LYS A 506 72.96 -23.05 1.08
C LYS A 506 72.87 -24.30 1.95
N LEU A 507 71.69 -24.69 2.44
CA LEU A 507 71.48 -25.94 3.19
C LEU A 507 71.77 -27.15 2.30
N GLN A 508 71.32 -27.18 1.05
CA GLN A 508 71.58 -28.29 0.13
C GLN A 508 73.07 -28.39 -0.26
N ILE A 509 73.78 -27.25 -0.32
CA ILE A 509 75.25 -27.23 -0.40
C ILE A 509 75.86 -27.77 0.90
N TYR A 510 75.34 -27.40 2.07
CA TYR A 510 75.78 -27.94 3.35
C TYR A 510 75.45 -29.41 3.55
N GLU A 511 74.35 -29.95 3.00
CA GLU A 511 73.98 -31.38 3.04
C GLU A 511 74.94 -32.21 2.17
N ASN A 512 75.32 -31.70 0.98
CA ASN A 512 76.37 -32.30 0.17
C ASN A 512 77.73 -32.27 0.90
N VAL A 513 78.07 -31.13 1.51
CA VAL A 513 79.30 -31.00 2.33
C VAL A 513 79.21 -31.79 3.63
N GLU A 514 78.02 -32.08 4.17
CA GLU A 514 77.81 -32.91 5.35
C GLU A 514 77.93 -34.39 5.01
N GLN A 515 77.59 -34.82 3.77
CA GLN A 515 77.98 -36.13 3.25
C GLN A 515 79.51 -36.25 3.08
N GLU A 516 80.16 -35.27 2.42
CA GLU A 516 81.63 -35.22 2.31
C GLU A 516 82.31 -35.13 3.68
N LEU A 517 81.68 -34.48 4.66
CA LEU A 517 82.20 -34.32 6.00
C LEU A 517 81.92 -35.53 6.88
N ASP A 518 80.81 -36.26 6.75
CA ASP A 518 80.54 -37.51 7.48
C ASP A 518 81.53 -38.62 7.06
N ASP A 519 81.89 -38.70 5.76
CA ASP A 519 82.97 -39.55 5.26
C ASP A 519 84.34 -39.22 5.93
N VAL A 520 84.55 -37.96 6.34
CA VAL A 520 85.75 -37.48 7.06
C VAL A 520 85.57 -37.52 8.58
N VAL A 521 84.35 -37.42 9.11
CA VAL A 521 84.02 -37.40 10.55
C VAL A 521 84.00 -38.81 11.12
N MET A 522 83.60 -39.81 10.31
CA MET A 522 83.83 -41.22 10.60
C MET A 522 85.33 -41.55 10.70
N GLN A 523 86.21 -40.76 10.06
CA GLN A 523 87.67 -40.87 10.21
C GLN A 523 88.23 -40.04 11.38
N ALA A 524 87.55 -38.98 11.85
CA ALA A 524 88.20 -37.90 12.62
C ALA A 524 87.56 -37.47 13.96
N ALA A 525 86.30 -37.80 14.28
CA ALA A 525 85.56 -37.14 15.36
C ALA A 525 85.89 -37.57 16.81
N GLN A 526 87.18 -37.62 17.15
CA GLN A 526 87.65 -37.65 18.54
C GLN A 526 87.41 -36.33 19.28
N ALA A 527 87.17 -36.43 20.60
CA ALA A 527 87.50 -35.43 21.61
C ALA A 527 86.92 -33.98 21.48
N LYS A 528 85.66 -33.82 21.91
CA LYS A 528 84.95 -32.53 22.14
C LYS A 528 85.59 -31.63 23.23
N ARG A 529 86.77 -31.04 22.99
CA ARG A 529 87.41 -30.02 23.86
C ARG A 529 86.71 -28.64 23.78
N ARG A 530 85.39 -28.59 23.96
CA ARG A 530 84.60 -27.35 24.13
C ARG A 530 83.76 -27.33 25.42
N LEU A 531 83.99 -28.29 26.33
CA LEU A 531 83.19 -28.50 27.55
C LEU A 531 83.49 -27.50 28.69
N GLN A 532 84.52 -26.65 28.58
CA GLN A 532 84.97 -25.79 29.69
C GLN A 532 84.36 -24.38 29.68
N HIS A 533 83.87 -23.88 28.54
CA HIS A 533 83.16 -22.58 28.48
C HIS A 533 81.70 -22.66 28.95
N SER A 534 81.05 -23.82 28.87
CA SER A 534 79.63 -24.00 29.24
C SER A 534 79.36 -23.82 30.74
N VAL A 535 80.34 -24.17 31.60
CA VAL A 535 80.17 -24.18 33.07
C VAL A 535 79.97 -22.77 33.64
N HIS A 536 80.60 -21.74 33.04
CA HIS A 536 80.42 -20.36 33.48
C HIS A 536 79.08 -19.77 32.99
N LEU A 537 78.63 -20.17 31.80
CA LEU A 537 77.32 -19.79 31.26
C LEU A 537 76.19 -20.37 32.13
N ALA A 538 76.32 -21.64 32.55
CA ALA A 538 75.33 -22.34 33.37
C ALA A 538 74.99 -21.61 34.69
N LYS A 539 75.98 -21.03 35.39
CA LYS A 539 75.71 -20.25 36.62
C LYS A 539 74.88 -18.99 36.37
N ARG A 540 75.07 -18.32 35.23
CA ARG A 540 74.27 -17.13 34.86
C ARG A 540 72.87 -17.53 34.39
N VAL A 541 72.74 -18.67 33.72
CA VAL A 541 71.45 -19.27 33.34
C VAL A 541 70.63 -19.60 34.58
N ILE A 542 71.16 -20.30 35.58
CA ILE A 542 70.42 -20.71 36.80
C ILE A 542 69.80 -19.51 37.54
N GLN A 543 70.51 -18.38 37.67
CA GLN A 543 69.95 -17.18 38.31
C GLN A 543 68.80 -16.56 37.49
N LEU A 544 68.93 -16.55 36.17
CA LEU A 544 67.86 -16.09 35.27
C LEU A 544 66.70 -17.08 35.25
N GLU A 545 66.94 -18.40 35.34
CA GLU A 545 65.90 -19.42 35.47
C GLU A 545 65.12 -19.27 36.77
N GLN A 546 65.74 -18.93 37.89
CA GLN A 546 65.02 -18.66 39.15
C GLN A 546 64.07 -17.46 39.03
N ALA A 547 64.50 -16.36 38.40
CA ALA A 547 63.62 -15.21 38.13
C ALA A 547 62.56 -15.51 37.04
N ASN A 548 62.91 -16.31 36.03
CA ASN A 548 61.98 -16.69 34.95
C ASN A 548 60.97 -17.74 35.43
N THR A 549 61.30 -18.60 36.39
CA THR A 549 60.36 -19.57 36.99
C THR A 549 59.40 -18.92 37.98
N SER A 550 59.81 -17.93 38.78
CA SER A 550 58.86 -17.14 39.57
C SER A 550 57.91 -16.34 38.68
N LEU A 551 58.43 -15.62 37.68
CA LEU A 551 57.61 -14.90 36.70
C LEU A 551 56.73 -15.84 35.85
N ARG A 552 57.19 -17.05 35.52
CA ARG A 552 56.35 -18.07 34.87
C ARG A 552 55.28 -18.62 35.79
N LEU A 553 55.54 -18.83 37.08
CA LEU A 553 54.53 -19.26 38.04
C LEU A 553 53.45 -18.19 38.21
N GLU A 554 53.84 -16.92 38.22
CA GLU A 554 52.90 -15.79 38.28
C GLU A 554 52.13 -15.61 36.96
N LEU A 555 52.82 -15.67 35.82
CA LEU A 555 52.20 -15.67 34.48
C LEU A 555 51.27 -16.87 34.27
N ASP A 556 51.61 -18.07 34.75
CA ASP A 556 50.75 -19.25 34.68
C ASP A 556 49.63 -19.22 35.73
N LYS A 557 49.76 -18.45 36.82
CA LYS A 557 48.66 -18.18 37.76
C LYS A 557 47.65 -17.19 37.15
N GLU A 558 48.13 -16.13 36.51
CA GLU A 558 47.25 -15.20 35.77
C GLU A 558 46.74 -15.81 34.46
N ARG A 559 47.47 -16.70 33.79
CA ARG A 559 46.95 -17.51 32.68
C ARG A 559 45.98 -18.59 33.15
N LYS A 560 46.14 -19.16 34.34
CA LYS A 560 45.13 -20.06 34.93
C LYS A 560 43.87 -19.28 35.25
N LYS A 561 43.94 -18.14 35.93
CA LYS A 561 42.79 -17.21 36.08
C LYS A 561 42.19 -16.80 34.72
N THR A 562 43.01 -16.44 33.73
CA THR A 562 42.52 -16.04 32.40
C THR A 562 41.87 -17.21 31.68
N LYS A 563 42.38 -18.44 31.84
CA LYS A 563 41.75 -19.67 31.34
C LYS A 563 40.51 -20.02 32.13
N GLU A 564 40.47 -19.86 33.44
CA GLU A 564 39.31 -20.09 34.31
C GLU A 564 38.21 -19.08 33.99
N ILE A 565 38.54 -17.79 33.78
CA ILE A 565 37.61 -16.75 33.32
C ILE A 565 37.20 -17.01 31.86
N HIS A 566 38.11 -17.39 30.97
CA HIS A 566 37.76 -17.75 29.59
C HIS A 566 36.96 -19.06 29.51
N GLN A 567 37.13 -19.99 30.46
CA GLN A 567 36.41 -21.25 30.55
C GLN A 567 35.10 -21.11 31.33
N GLN A 568 34.98 -20.11 32.21
CA GLN A 568 33.73 -19.62 32.78
C GLN A 568 32.94 -18.81 31.77
N LEU A 569 33.60 -18.04 30.89
CA LEU A 569 32.99 -17.29 29.80
C LEU A 569 32.66 -18.21 28.62
N GLN A 570 33.48 -19.22 28.33
CA GLN A 570 33.11 -20.31 27.43
C GLN A 570 32.02 -21.18 28.05
N SER A 571 32.04 -21.51 29.35
CA SER A 571 30.94 -22.28 29.94
C SER A 571 29.67 -21.47 30.01
N ALA A 572 29.74 -20.16 30.31
CA ALA A 572 28.60 -19.25 30.26
C ALA A 572 28.09 -19.08 28.82
N ASN A 573 28.98 -18.96 27.82
CA ASN A 573 28.57 -18.91 26.41
C ASN A 573 28.06 -20.26 25.91
N THR A 574 28.63 -21.40 26.30
CA THR A 574 28.07 -22.71 25.93
C THR A 574 26.79 -23.01 26.69
N ILE A 575 26.60 -22.47 27.90
CA ILE A 575 25.30 -22.50 28.60
C ILE A 575 24.33 -21.52 27.93
N LEU A 576 24.78 -20.39 27.38
CA LEU A 576 23.96 -19.47 26.58
C LEU A 576 23.54 -20.12 25.26
N ASP A 577 24.47 -20.77 24.56
CA ASP A 577 24.25 -21.51 23.32
C ASP A 577 23.40 -22.77 23.58
N GLN A 578 23.65 -23.53 24.65
CA GLN A 578 22.83 -24.67 25.10
C GLN A 578 21.50 -24.22 25.75
N ALA A 579 21.32 -22.94 26.07
CA ALA A 579 20.04 -22.35 26.42
C ALA A 579 19.33 -21.71 25.21
N GLN A 580 20.01 -21.45 24.10
CA GLN A 580 19.41 -21.01 22.83
C GLN A 580 19.07 -22.17 21.88
N GLN A 581 19.82 -23.28 21.92
CA GLN A 581 19.54 -24.49 21.15
C GLN A 581 18.26 -25.27 21.55
N PRO A 582 17.72 -25.18 22.78
CA PRO A 582 16.36 -25.63 23.08
C PRO A 582 15.36 -24.71 22.38
N TYR A 583 15.55 -23.39 22.39
CA TYR A 583 14.63 -22.48 21.72
C TYR A 583 14.64 -22.64 20.21
N ASP A 584 15.77 -22.78 19.52
CA ASP A 584 15.72 -22.92 18.06
C ASP A 584 15.24 -24.33 17.62
N PHE A 585 15.45 -25.38 18.43
CA PHE A 585 14.80 -26.68 18.19
C PHE A 585 13.32 -26.69 18.56
N LEU A 586 12.91 -26.04 19.66
CA LEU A 586 11.51 -25.95 20.08
C LEU A 586 10.73 -24.98 19.19
N ILE A 587 11.30 -23.86 18.76
CA ILE A 587 10.71 -22.92 17.79
C ILE A 587 10.71 -23.52 16.39
N SER A 588 11.74 -24.26 15.95
CA SER A 588 11.64 -24.97 14.66
C SER A 588 10.71 -26.17 14.70
N THR A 589 10.56 -26.83 15.85
CA THR A 589 9.53 -27.85 16.08
C THR A 589 8.16 -27.18 16.07
N VAL A 590 7.85 -26.24 16.97
CA VAL A 590 6.63 -25.43 17.02
C VAL A 590 6.35 -24.73 15.68
N ARG A 591 7.35 -24.36 14.86
CA ARG A 591 7.14 -23.78 13.51
C ARG A 591 6.90 -24.83 12.42
N ASN A 592 7.54 -26.00 12.46
CA ASN A 592 7.16 -27.13 11.60
C ASN A 592 5.76 -27.63 11.95
N LYS A 593 5.46 -27.66 13.24
CA LYS A 593 4.17 -28.01 13.83
C LYS A 593 3.13 -26.95 13.46
N ASP A 594 3.36 -25.66 13.67
CA ASP A 594 2.51 -24.57 13.16
C ASP A 594 2.33 -24.66 11.64
N GLN A 595 3.36 -25.05 10.85
CA GLN A 595 3.20 -25.29 9.41
C GLN A 595 2.42 -26.57 9.09
N GLN A 596 2.51 -27.61 9.90
CA GLN A 596 1.65 -28.79 9.82
C GLN A 596 0.21 -28.37 10.14
N LEU A 597 -0.05 -27.69 11.27
CA LEU A 597 -1.29 -27.05 11.71
C LEU A 597 -1.84 -26.03 10.70
N GLN A 598 -1.00 -25.35 9.93
CA GLN A 598 -1.43 -24.37 8.94
C GLN A 598 -1.80 -25.04 7.62
N LYS A 599 -0.98 -25.98 7.09
CA LYS A 599 -1.38 -26.85 5.95
C LYS A 599 -2.62 -27.68 6.29
N SER A 600 -2.68 -28.10 7.54
CA SER A 600 -3.84 -28.67 8.20
C SER A 600 -5.02 -27.71 8.08
N GLN A 601 -4.98 -26.51 8.66
CA GLN A 601 -6.07 -25.54 8.54
C GLN A 601 -6.45 -25.22 7.09
N GLU A 602 -5.49 -25.12 6.18
CA GLU A 602 -5.73 -24.90 4.75
C GLU A 602 -6.46 -26.08 4.10
N THR A 603 -6.25 -27.32 4.57
CA THR A 603 -7.03 -28.50 4.14
C THR A 603 -8.36 -28.63 4.88
N ILE A 604 -8.49 -28.21 6.15
CA ILE A 604 -9.81 -28.04 6.79
C ILE A 604 -10.62 -27.01 5.99
N GLU A 605 -10.08 -25.83 5.71
CA GLU A 605 -10.77 -24.78 4.96
C GLU A 605 -11.08 -25.20 3.52
N GLN A 606 -10.17 -25.89 2.83
CA GLN A 606 -10.46 -26.48 1.51
C GLN A 606 -11.60 -27.48 1.59
N LEU A 607 -11.73 -28.25 2.68
CA LEU A 607 -12.73 -29.31 2.81
C LEU A 607 -14.05 -28.87 3.42
N GLU A 608 -14.06 -27.88 4.29
CA GLU A 608 -15.26 -27.12 4.63
C GLU A 608 -15.76 -26.33 3.41
N LYS A 609 -14.87 -25.86 2.53
CA LYS A 609 -15.24 -25.23 1.26
C LYS A 609 -15.73 -26.24 0.23
N GLN A 610 -15.10 -27.40 0.05
CA GLN A 610 -15.61 -28.50 -0.79
C GLN A 610 -16.93 -29.04 -0.23
N LEU A 611 -17.08 -29.15 1.09
CA LEU A 611 -18.34 -29.53 1.74
C LEU A 611 -19.42 -28.45 1.56
N ASN A 612 -19.09 -27.16 1.56
CA ASN A 612 -20.03 -26.08 1.27
C ASN A 612 -20.35 -25.95 -0.24
N GLU A 613 -19.41 -26.20 -1.13
CA GLU A 613 -19.63 -26.27 -2.58
C GLU A 613 -20.49 -27.50 -2.91
N ASN A 614 -20.22 -28.66 -2.31
CA ASN A 614 -21.07 -29.85 -2.41
C ASN A 614 -22.43 -29.66 -1.73
N ASN A 615 -22.54 -28.94 -0.61
CA ASN A 615 -23.84 -28.61 0.01
C ASN A 615 -24.63 -27.57 -0.78
N THR A 616 -23.98 -26.59 -1.41
CA THR A 616 -24.68 -25.62 -2.29
C THR A 616 -25.06 -26.24 -3.62
N GLN A 617 -24.26 -27.17 -4.17
CA GLN A 617 -24.67 -28.05 -5.28
C GLN A 617 -25.80 -28.99 -4.86
N LYS A 618 -25.76 -29.61 -3.68
CA LYS A 618 -26.85 -30.42 -3.13
C LYS A 618 -28.11 -29.59 -2.89
N GLN A 619 -28.00 -28.34 -2.47
CA GLN A 619 -29.13 -27.42 -2.35
C GLN A 619 -29.64 -26.91 -3.69
N SER A 620 -28.78 -26.70 -4.70
CA SER A 620 -29.25 -26.35 -6.05
C SER A 620 -29.90 -27.54 -6.73
N LEU A 621 -29.36 -28.76 -6.56
CA LEU A 621 -29.96 -30.02 -7.00
C LEU A 621 -31.23 -30.37 -6.22
N LEU A 622 -31.33 -30.05 -4.92
CA LEU A 622 -32.60 -30.16 -4.19
C LEU A 622 -33.60 -29.07 -4.61
N LYS A 623 -33.15 -27.88 -5.01
CA LYS A 623 -34.03 -26.85 -5.60
C LYS A 623 -34.52 -27.25 -6.99
N THR A 624 -33.66 -27.77 -7.87
CA THR A 624 -34.08 -28.26 -9.18
C THR A 624 -34.87 -29.56 -9.06
N ASN A 625 -34.54 -30.47 -8.16
CA ASN A 625 -35.36 -31.66 -7.91
C ASN A 625 -36.71 -31.29 -7.29
N ASN A 626 -36.79 -30.37 -6.32
CA ASN A 626 -38.08 -29.91 -5.80
C ASN A 626 -38.86 -29.07 -6.83
N GLN A 627 -38.19 -28.36 -7.74
CA GLN A 627 -38.83 -27.67 -8.85
C GLN A 627 -39.37 -28.68 -9.87
N LEU A 628 -38.58 -29.69 -10.25
CA LEU A 628 -39.00 -30.80 -11.10
C LEU A 628 -40.10 -31.64 -10.44
N THR A 629 -40.05 -31.86 -9.12
CA THR A 629 -41.14 -32.50 -8.36
C THR A 629 -42.38 -31.62 -8.40
N LYS A 630 -42.29 -30.30 -8.19
CA LYS A 630 -43.43 -29.38 -8.33
C LYS A 630 -43.96 -29.28 -9.75
N ASP A 631 -43.11 -29.39 -10.76
CA ASP A 631 -43.53 -29.34 -12.16
C ASP A 631 -44.04 -30.71 -12.64
N ILE A 632 -43.60 -31.82 -12.04
CA ILE A 632 -44.21 -33.16 -12.14
C ILE A 632 -45.53 -33.22 -11.37
N GLU A 633 -45.65 -32.61 -10.20
CA GLU A 633 -46.88 -32.45 -9.42
C GLU A 633 -47.87 -31.61 -10.21
N LYS A 634 -47.48 -30.45 -10.78
CA LYS A 634 -48.31 -29.71 -11.73
C LYS A 634 -48.68 -30.54 -12.95
N LEU A 635 -47.75 -31.31 -13.54
CA LEU A 635 -48.08 -32.17 -14.68
C LEU A 635 -49.00 -33.34 -14.29
N LEU A 636 -48.99 -33.79 -13.03
CA LEU A 636 -49.95 -34.74 -12.44
C LEU A 636 -51.28 -34.06 -12.08
N GLU A 637 -51.26 -32.79 -11.68
CA GLU A 637 -52.41 -31.94 -11.36
C GLU A 637 -53.11 -31.43 -12.62
N TYR A 638 -52.39 -31.32 -13.76
CA TYR A 638 -52.94 -31.28 -15.12
C TYR A 638 -53.33 -32.68 -15.61
N GLN A 639 -52.71 -33.75 -15.08
CA GLN A 639 -53.16 -35.11 -15.34
C GLN A 639 -54.45 -35.44 -14.60
N GLU A 640 -54.85 -34.74 -13.53
CA GLU A 640 -56.16 -34.93 -12.88
C GLU A 640 -57.35 -34.46 -13.74
N PRO A 641 -57.43 -33.23 -14.31
CA PRO A 641 -58.48 -32.89 -15.26
C PRO A 641 -58.39 -33.74 -16.53
N LEU A 642 -57.20 -34.17 -16.96
CA LEU A 642 -57.06 -35.15 -18.05
C LEU A 642 -57.52 -36.57 -17.65
N LYS A 643 -57.38 -37.00 -16.39
CA LYS A 643 -57.93 -38.27 -15.86
C LYS A 643 -59.43 -38.16 -15.65
N VAL A 644 -59.96 -37.03 -15.21
CA VAL A 644 -61.40 -36.78 -15.10
C VAL A 644 -62.01 -36.77 -16.50
N MET A 645 -61.42 -36.05 -17.46
CA MET A 645 -61.89 -36.07 -18.85
C MET A 645 -61.72 -37.45 -19.49
N LYS A 646 -60.63 -38.18 -19.21
CA LYS A 646 -60.43 -39.57 -19.66
C LYS A 646 -61.36 -40.57 -18.96
N ASN A 647 -61.74 -40.36 -17.70
CA ASN A 647 -62.71 -41.19 -16.99
C ASN A 647 -64.14 -40.89 -17.45
N VAL A 648 -64.47 -39.64 -17.79
CA VAL A 648 -65.73 -39.29 -18.46
C VAL A 648 -65.80 -39.95 -19.85
N ILE A 649 -64.69 -40.00 -20.59
CA ILE A 649 -64.62 -40.69 -21.89
C ILE A 649 -64.62 -42.22 -21.75
N LEU A 650 -63.95 -42.80 -20.74
CA LEU A 650 -63.94 -44.24 -20.48
C LEU A 650 -65.28 -44.76 -19.91
N ASN A 651 -65.93 -44.00 -19.02
CA ASN A 651 -67.26 -44.32 -18.52
C ASN A 651 -68.35 -44.18 -19.60
N LEU A 652 -68.02 -43.63 -20.78
CA LEU A 652 -68.84 -43.65 -22.00
C LEU A 652 -68.46 -44.78 -22.98
N GLN A 653 -67.46 -45.61 -22.67
CA GLN A 653 -67.02 -46.73 -23.51
C GLN A 653 -66.92 -48.09 -22.81
N ASP A 654 -67.11 -48.18 -21.48
CA ASP A 654 -67.05 -49.45 -20.75
C ASP A 654 -68.37 -50.26 -20.83
N THR A 655 -68.65 -50.78 -22.02
CA THR A 655 -69.62 -51.88 -22.19
C THR A 655 -69.09 -52.98 -23.11
N LYS A 656 -68.45 -54.01 -22.52
CA LYS A 656 -68.46 -55.47 -22.86
C LYS A 656 -67.08 -56.14 -22.76
N ASN A 657 -66.98 -57.11 -21.85
CA ASN A 657 -66.32 -58.44 -22.00
C ASN A 657 -64.77 -58.49 -22.25
N HIS A 658 -63.99 -59.48 -21.83
CA HIS A 658 -64.11 -60.59 -20.87
C HIS A 658 -62.71 -61.25 -20.62
N HIS A 659 -62.49 -61.83 -19.42
CA HIS A 659 -61.72 -63.07 -19.12
C HIS A 659 -60.19 -63.29 -19.36
N HIS A 660 -59.52 -63.73 -18.26
CA HIS A 660 -58.58 -64.88 -18.08
C HIS A 660 -57.04 -64.84 -18.37
N HIS A 661 -56.24 -65.06 -17.28
CA HIS A 661 -55.06 -66.00 -17.15
C HIS A 661 -53.69 -65.67 -17.82
N ARG A 662 -52.49 -66.28 -17.55
CA ARG A 662 -51.78 -67.11 -16.49
C ARG A 662 -50.26 -67.24 -16.91
N GLU A 663 -49.22 -67.75 -16.20
CA GLU A 663 -48.86 -68.03 -14.78
C GLU A 663 -47.42 -68.67 -14.63
N HIS A 664 -46.70 -68.43 -13.51
CA HIS A 664 -45.49 -69.18 -12.99
C HIS A 664 -44.16 -69.20 -13.83
N ARG A 665 -42.93 -69.60 -13.35
CA ARG A 665 -42.20 -69.66 -12.03
C ARG A 665 -40.82 -70.41 -12.17
N ARG A 666 -39.68 -70.00 -11.53
CA ARG A 666 -38.52 -70.84 -10.99
C ARG A 666 -37.23 -70.05 -10.54
N THR A 667 -36.25 -70.71 -9.88
CA THR A 667 -35.08 -70.24 -9.04
C THR A 667 -33.87 -71.25 -9.10
N PRO A 668 -32.62 -71.17 -8.48
CA PRO A 668 -32.13 -70.52 -7.23
C PRO A 668 -30.64 -69.97 -7.20
N SER A 669 -29.79 -70.29 -6.17
CA SER A 669 -28.41 -69.81 -5.81
C SER A 669 -27.64 -70.90 -4.94
N PRO A 670 -26.60 -70.74 -4.04
CA PRO A 670 -25.73 -69.60 -3.53
C PRO A 670 -24.20 -69.92 -3.17
N THR A 671 -23.50 -69.03 -2.40
CA THR A 671 -22.22 -69.17 -1.59
C THR A 671 -20.82 -68.94 -2.29
N ARG A 672 -19.62 -68.84 -1.65
CA ARG A 672 -19.11 -69.22 -0.28
C ARG A 672 -18.07 -68.26 0.43
N LEU A 673 -16.91 -68.72 0.95
CA LEU A 673 -16.16 -68.15 2.14
C LEU A 673 -14.59 -68.13 2.08
N SER A 674 -13.96 -67.04 2.62
CA SER A 674 -12.84 -66.90 3.64
C SER A 674 -11.46 -67.63 3.56
N PRO A 675 -10.39 -67.38 4.41
CA PRO A 675 -9.85 -66.17 5.15
C PRO A 675 -8.27 -65.96 5.13
N VAL A 676 -7.68 -64.99 5.90
CA VAL A 676 -6.34 -64.31 5.67
C VAL A 676 -5.35 -64.22 6.91
N PRO A 677 -3.98 -64.30 6.77
CA PRO A 677 -3.00 -64.20 7.90
C PRO A 677 -1.64 -63.39 7.77
N GLN A 678 -1.34 -62.54 8.79
CA GLN A 678 -0.09 -62.23 9.59
C GLN A 678 1.41 -61.97 9.10
N ASN A 679 1.91 -60.74 9.39
CA ASN A 679 3.09 -60.25 10.20
C ASN A 679 4.63 -60.61 10.09
N ARG A 680 5.48 -59.57 9.81
CA ARG A 680 6.74 -59.05 10.52
C ARG A 680 8.01 -59.94 10.77
N PRO A 681 9.23 -59.46 11.23
CA PRO A 681 9.86 -58.11 11.45
C PRO A 681 11.39 -57.89 11.06
N ARG A 682 11.89 -56.62 11.13
CA ARG A 682 13.26 -56.06 11.49
C ARG A 682 14.61 -56.60 10.92
N SER A 683 15.53 -55.70 10.47
CA SER A 683 16.83 -55.34 11.14
C SER A 683 17.86 -54.50 10.29
N ALA A 684 18.67 -53.65 10.97
CA ALA A 684 20.03 -53.12 10.66
C ALA A 684 20.34 -52.20 9.43
N ALA A 685 21.53 -51.55 9.48
CA ALA A 685 22.10 -50.57 8.52
C ALA A 685 23.62 -50.83 8.26
N PRO A 686 24.30 -50.11 7.33
CA PRO A 686 25.30 -49.12 7.76
C PRO A 686 25.45 -47.87 6.83
N VAL A 687 26.51 -47.05 7.03
CA VAL A 687 26.77 -45.71 6.44
C VAL A 687 28.13 -45.66 5.72
N ILE A 688 28.25 -44.93 4.58
CA ILE A 688 29.51 -44.34 4.03
C ILE A 688 29.22 -42.94 3.42
N PHE A 689 30.25 -42.07 3.39
CA PHE A 689 30.30 -40.66 2.95
C PHE A 689 30.43 -40.41 1.43
N SER A 690 30.10 -39.19 0.98
CA SER A 690 30.93 -38.39 0.05
C SER A 690 30.64 -36.87 0.20
N ASP A 691 31.44 -36.01 -0.44
CA ASP A 691 31.83 -34.69 0.10
C ASP A 691 31.29 -33.40 -0.55
N VAL A 692 31.15 -32.37 0.31
CA VAL A 692 31.54 -30.95 0.16
C VAL A 692 31.18 -30.15 -1.11
N GLN A 693 30.39 -29.07 -0.93
CA GLN A 693 30.93 -27.69 -1.13
C GLN A 693 30.13 -26.61 -0.37
N HIS A 694 30.86 -25.62 0.17
CA HIS A 694 30.34 -24.43 0.86
C HIS A 694 30.24 -23.23 -0.10
N ASN A 695 29.33 -22.29 0.18
CA ASN A 695 29.60 -20.86 0.02
C ASN A 695 28.67 -20.01 0.89
N ASN A 696 29.16 -18.86 1.38
CA ASN A 696 28.50 -18.04 2.41
C ASN A 696 27.76 -16.82 1.84
N PRO A 697 26.66 -16.36 2.49
CA PRO A 697 26.11 -15.02 2.29
C PRO A 697 26.59 -14.02 3.39
N PRO A 698 26.98 -12.77 3.04
CA PRO A 698 27.21 -11.70 4.01
C PRO A 698 25.90 -10.99 4.45
N PRO A 699 25.88 -10.22 5.57
CA PRO A 699 24.65 -9.94 6.30
C PRO A 699 24.07 -8.51 6.21
N THR A 700 22.86 -8.39 6.76
CA THR A 700 22.24 -7.18 7.38
C THR A 700 22.38 -5.83 6.69
N VAL A 701 21.28 -5.41 6.08
CA VAL A 701 21.09 -4.07 5.49
C VAL A 701 19.69 -3.55 5.87
N PHE A 702 19.61 -2.39 6.57
CA PHE A 702 18.34 -1.67 6.84
C PHE A 702 18.43 -0.15 6.52
N VAL A 703 19.39 0.59 7.05
CA VAL A 703 19.64 2.00 6.62
C VAL A 703 20.13 2.02 5.17
N SER A 704 21.14 1.20 4.87
CA SER A 704 21.54 0.91 3.49
C SER A 704 20.42 0.22 2.69
N LYS A 705 19.24 -0.13 3.23
CA LYS A 705 18.21 -0.85 2.45
C LYS A 705 17.39 0.07 1.56
N MET A 706 17.22 1.35 1.91
CA MET A 706 16.66 2.31 0.94
C MET A 706 17.68 2.60 -0.17
N TYR A 707 18.95 2.77 0.21
CA TYR A 707 20.07 2.94 -0.72
C TYR A 707 20.27 1.71 -1.64
N ASN A 708 20.16 0.51 -1.09
CA ASN A 708 20.26 -0.76 -1.80
C ASN A 708 18.96 -1.11 -2.54
N TYR A 709 17.78 -0.62 -2.16
CA TYR A 709 16.61 -0.73 -3.03
C TYR A 709 16.75 0.18 -4.26
N LEU A 710 17.30 1.39 -4.10
CA LEU A 710 17.73 2.25 -5.20
C LEU A 710 18.86 1.60 -6.04
N LEU A 711 19.81 0.88 -5.43
CA LEU A 711 20.77 0.05 -6.16
C LEU A 711 20.20 -1.27 -6.70
N THR A 712 19.04 -1.77 -6.23
CA THR A 712 18.33 -2.91 -6.88
C THR A 712 17.40 -2.49 -8.01
N LEU A 713 17.26 -1.17 -8.25
CA LEU A 713 16.89 -0.66 -9.55
C LEU A 713 18.10 -0.70 -10.51
N PHE A 714 19.34 -0.66 -10.02
CA PHE A 714 20.56 -0.96 -10.79
C PHE A 714 20.82 -2.48 -10.99
N ASP A 715 19.87 -3.35 -10.66
CA ASP A 715 19.95 -4.80 -10.89
C ASP A 715 19.25 -5.21 -12.21
N GLU A 716 19.46 -6.43 -12.70
CA GLU A 716 18.99 -6.90 -14.02
C GLU A 716 17.46 -6.76 -14.19
N GLY A 717 17.01 -5.99 -15.19
CA GLY A 717 15.60 -5.77 -15.51
C GLY A 717 15.28 -4.32 -15.95
N PRO A 718 13.99 -3.92 -15.95
CA PRO A 718 13.56 -2.58 -16.38
C PRO A 718 14.05 -1.46 -15.47
N GLY A 719 14.39 -1.77 -14.20
CA GLY A 719 14.79 -0.77 -13.19
C GLY A 719 15.95 0.13 -13.62
N LYS A 720 16.95 -0.44 -14.32
CA LYS A 720 18.13 0.27 -14.83
C LYS A 720 17.71 1.39 -15.76
N TRP A 721 16.80 1.07 -16.68
CA TRP A 721 16.26 2.00 -17.68
C TRP A 721 15.33 3.05 -17.07
N LEU A 722 14.56 2.70 -16.03
CA LEU A 722 13.74 3.67 -15.29
C LEU A 722 14.61 4.74 -14.61
N LEU A 723 15.67 4.35 -13.90
CA LEU A 723 16.59 5.30 -13.27
C LEU A 723 17.40 6.09 -14.30
N LEU A 724 17.91 5.43 -15.35
CA LEU A 724 18.67 6.11 -16.40
C LEU A 724 17.82 7.18 -17.09
N LEU A 725 16.57 6.87 -17.44
CA LEU A 725 15.64 7.83 -18.03
C LEU A 725 15.31 8.97 -17.06
N MET A 726 15.13 8.70 -15.77
CA MET A 726 14.93 9.73 -14.75
C MET A 726 16.14 10.68 -14.66
N VAL A 727 17.36 10.16 -14.64
CA VAL A 727 18.60 10.97 -14.58
C VAL A 727 18.78 11.79 -15.86
N ILE A 728 18.56 11.20 -17.04
CA ILE A 728 18.57 11.91 -18.32
C ILE A 728 17.52 13.04 -18.31
N SER A 729 16.30 12.77 -17.83
CA SER A 729 15.23 13.76 -17.71
C SER A 729 15.57 14.89 -16.72
N ILE A 730 16.21 14.60 -15.60
CA ILE A 730 16.71 15.60 -14.64
C ILE A 730 17.74 16.51 -15.31
N VAL A 731 18.76 15.94 -15.96
CA VAL A 731 19.81 16.72 -16.65
C VAL A 731 19.20 17.55 -17.79
N PHE A 732 18.32 16.96 -18.60
CA PHE A 732 17.61 17.65 -19.68
C PHE A 732 16.76 18.81 -19.16
N CYS A 733 15.90 18.60 -18.17
CA CYS A 733 15.07 19.65 -17.58
C CYS A 733 15.91 20.78 -17.01
N PHE A 734 16.98 20.47 -16.27
CA PHE A 734 17.85 21.49 -15.68
C PHE A 734 18.58 22.31 -16.76
N VAL A 735 19.27 21.66 -17.69
CA VAL A 735 20.03 22.33 -18.76
C VAL A 735 19.10 23.15 -19.67
N VAL A 736 17.98 22.58 -20.12
CA VAL A 736 17.03 23.30 -20.98
C VAL A 736 16.35 24.44 -20.23
N SER A 737 16.03 24.32 -18.93
CA SER A 737 15.44 25.43 -18.16
C SER A 737 16.42 26.60 -17.98
N ILE A 738 17.72 26.33 -17.78
CA ILE A 738 18.76 27.35 -17.67
C ILE A 738 18.98 28.09 -19.00
N ILE A 739 18.99 27.36 -20.12
CA ILE A 739 19.17 27.91 -21.48
C ILE A 739 17.94 28.70 -21.92
N THR A 740 16.75 28.10 -21.86
CA THR A 740 15.50 28.71 -22.36
C THR A 740 14.87 29.71 -21.39
N ARG A 741 15.34 29.77 -20.13
CA ARG A 741 14.77 30.57 -19.02
C ARG A 741 13.30 30.23 -18.68
N ASN A 742 12.80 29.14 -19.24
CA ASN A 742 11.46 28.58 -19.07
C ASN A 742 11.56 27.32 -18.20
N TYR A 743 10.97 27.34 -17.02
CA TYR A 743 11.09 26.25 -16.03
C TYR A 743 10.00 25.19 -16.17
N SER A 744 9.02 25.37 -17.07
CA SER A 744 7.96 24.39 -17.39
C SER A 744 8.40 23.22 -18.26
N GLN A 745 9.70 22.90 -18.34
CA GLN A 745 10.16 21.71 -19.07
C GLN A 745 9.69 20.42 -18.40
N ILE A 746 9.62 20.41 -17.06
CA ILE A 746 9.05 19.29 -16.31
C ILE A 746 7.52 19.21 -16.47
N ASP A 747 6.81 20.35 -16.53
CA ASP A 747 5.36 20.38 -16.80
C ASP A 747 5.05 19.73 -18.18
N LYS A 748 5.90 19.94 -19.19
CA LYS A 748 5.79 19.31 -20.53
C LYS A 748 6.02 17.80 -20.51
N LEU A 749 6.93 17.31 -19.66
CA LEU A 749 7.26 15.89 -19.53
C LEU A 749 6.37 15.13 -18.54
N TRP A 750 5.63 15.83 -17.67
CA TRP A 750 4.72 15.27 -16.67
C TRP A 750 3.78 14.17 -17.20
N PRO A 751 3.08 14.31 -18.34
CA PRO A 751 2.23 13.23 -18.86
C PRO A 751 2.99 12.12 -19.59
N LEU A 752 4.22 12.39 -20.03
CA LEU A 752 5.02 11.48 -20.84
C LEU A 752 5.80 10.49 -19.96
N LEU A 753 6.47 10.98 -18.91
CA LEU A 753 7.38 10.15 -18.10
C LEU A 753 6.69 8.95 -17.42
N PRO A 754 5.55 9.07 -16.71
CA PRO A 754 4.85 7.92 -16.15
C PRO A 754 4.41 6.91 -17.22
N SER A 755 3.96 7.41 -18.38
CA SER A 755 3.54 6.60 -19.53
C SER A 755 4.71 5.79 -20.12
N ILE A 756 5.91 6.40 -20.19
CA ILE A 756 7.14 5.74 -20.66
C ILE A 756 7.70 4.79 -19.59
N TYR A 757 7.65 5.14 -18.30
CA TYR A 757 8.03 4.23 -17.20
C TYR A 757 7.13 2.97 -17.17
N CYS A 758 5.84 3.11 -17.45
CA CYS A 758 4.94 1.97 -17.61
C CYS A 758 5.26 1.13 -18.85
N LEU A 759 5.59 1.76 -19.99
CA LEU A 759 6.04 1.06 -21.20
C LEU A 759 7.34 0.27 -20.96
N ILE A 760 8.35 0.90 -20.36
CA ILE A 760 9.63 0.25 -20.03
C ILE A 760 9.39 -0.96 -19.12
N THR A 761 8.45 -0.90 -18.19
CA THR A 761 8.09 -2.06 -17.35
C THR A 761 7.32 -3.13 -18.12
N LEU A 762 6.39 -2.72 -19.01
CA LEU A 762 5.59 -3.61 -19.85
C LEU A 762 6.45 -4.43 -20.84
N LEU A 763 7.51 -3.85 -21.40
CA LEU A 763 8.44 -4.57 -22.29
C LEU A 763 9.13 -5.77 -21.60
N TYR A 764 9.09 -5.86 -20.27
CA TYR A 764 9.67 -6.95 -19.47
C TYR A 764 8.62 -7.92 -18.88
N SER A 765 7.32 -7.84 -19.25
CA SER A 765 6.33 -8.86 -18.87
C SER A 765 5.07 -8.89 -19.74
N SER A 766 4.58 -10.10 -20.02
CA SER A 766 3.29 -10.37 -20.67
C SER A 766 2.11 -10.51 -19.69
N ASN A 767 2.20 -10.03 -18.45
CA ASN A 767 1.14 -10.19 -17.46
C ASN A 767 -0.09 -9.31 -17.78
N PRO A 768 -1.33 -9.84 -17.76
CA PRO A 768 -2.53 -9.05 -18.03
C PRO A 768 -2.72 -7.89 -17.06
N ARG A 769 -2.22 -7.96 -15.81
CA ARG A 769 -2.23 -6.82 -14.87
C ARG A 769 -1.32 -5.69 -15.34
N ILE A 770 -0.11 -6.01 -15.80
CA ILE A 770 0.88 -5.00 -16.22
C ILE A 770 0.43 -4.34 -17.52
N ILE A 771 -0.13 -5.13 -18.44
CA ILE A 771 -0.83 -4.64 -19.64
C ILE A 771 -1.96 -3.66 -19.25
N LEU A 772 -2.85 -4.08 -18.33
CA LEU A 772 -3.97 -3.25 -17.84
C LEU A 772 -3.48 -1.95 -17.17
N MET A 773 -2.48 -2.02 -16.29
CA MET A 773 -1.89 -0.86 -15.62
C MET A 773 -1.26 0.12 -16.62
N ALA A 774 -0.55 -0.38 -17.63
CA ALA A 774 0.04 0.45 -18.68
C ALA A 774 -1.04 1.13 -19.54
N ILE A 775 -2.10 0.42 -19.93
CA ILE A 775 -3.25 0.99 -20.67
C ILE A 775 -3.93 2.09 -19.84
N LEU A 776 -4.15 1.87 -18.54
CA LEU A 776 -4.75 2.88 -17.66
C LEU A 776 -3.89 4.15 -17.58
N VAL A 777 -2.58 4.03 -17.34
CA VAL A 777 -1.67 5.21 -17.33
C VAL A 777 -1.58 5.86 -18.70
N TRP A 778 -1.59 5.10 -19.80
CA TRP A 778 -1.61 5.66 -21.16
C TRP A 778 -2.89 6.43 -21.47
N THR A 779 -4.07 5.98 -21.02
CA THR A 779 -5.31 6.76 -21.20
C THR A 779 -5.30 8.07 -20.39
N TRP A 780 -4.79 8.05 -19.16
CA TRP A 780 -4.52 9.28 -18.37
C TRP A 780 -3.51 10.20 -19.07
N GLY A 781 -2.42 9.63 -19.60
CA GLY A 781 -1.31 10.33 -20.24
C GLY A 781 -1.72 10.99 -21.56
N LEU A 782 -2.38 10.25 -22.46
CA LEU A 782 -2.93 10.78 -23.71
C LEU A 782 -3.95 11.90 -23.46
N ARG A 783 -4.84 11.73 -22.47
CA ARG A 783 -5.74 12.79 -22.01
C ARG A 783 -4.95 14.03 -21.56
N LEU A 784 -3.91 13.86 -20.75
CA LEU A 784 -3.17 14.99 -20.21
C LEU A 784 -2.29 15.68 -21.28
N ILE A 785 -1.69 14.95 -22.22
CA ILE A 785 -1.03 15.48 -23.41
C ILE A 785 -2.02 16.33 -24.22
N TYR A 786 -3.19 15.78 -24.58
CA TYR A 786 -4.22 16.52 -25.32
C TYR A 786 -4.69 17.78 -24.56
N ASN A 787 -4.91 17.66 -23.26
CA ASN A 787 -5.36 18.74 -22.40
C ASN A 787 -4.33 19.86 -22.22
N PHE A 788 -3.03 19.52 -22.23
CA PHE A 788 -1.92 20.48 -22.14
C PHE A 788 -1.59 21.09 -23.50
N TYR A 789 -1.65 20.29 -24.58
CA TYR A 789 -1.51 20.72 -25.97
C TYR A 789 -2.56 21.77 -26.35
N ARG A 790 -3.85 21.52 -26.10
CA ARG A 790 -4.91 22.50 -26.42
C ARG A 790 -4.78 23.81 -25.62
N LYS A 791 -4.16 23.76 -24.44
CA LYS A 791 -3.81 24.94 -23.61
C LYS A 791 -2.51 25.63 -24.07
N GLY A 792 -1.87 25.17 -25.16
CA GLY A 792 -0.66 25.74 -25.75
C GLY A 792 0.65 25.38 -25.06
N GLY A 793 0.64 24.47 -24.07
CA GLY A 793 1.77 24.23 -23.15
C GLY A 793 3.04 23.62 -23.78
N TYR A 794 2.96 23.12 -25.01
CA TYR A 794 4.13 22.64 -25.77
C TYR A 794 4.84 23.73 -26.59
N GLY A 795 4.36 24.98 -26.54
CA GLY A 795 5.06 26.11 -27.15
C GLY A 795 6.45 26.35 -26.54
N TRP A 796 7.39 26.85 -27.36
CA TRP A 796 8.74 27.19 -26.88
C TRP A 796 8.70 28.23 -25.76
N SER A 797 7.94 29.31 -25.97
CA SER A 797 7.77 30.41 -25.02
C SER A 797 6.65 30.19 -23.99
N SER A 798 5.97 29.03 -23.96
CA SER A 798 4.91 28.77 -22.98
C SER A 798 5.50 28.27 -21.65
N GLU A 799 5.28 29.05 -20.59
CA GLU A 799 5.63 28.75 -19.19
C GLU A 799 4.36 28.87 -18.33
N ASP A 800 4.22 28.03 -17.30
CA ASP A 800 3.11 28.12 -16.37
C ASP A 800 3.19 29.42 -15.53
N TYR A 801 2.07 30.15 -15.46
CA TYR A 801 1.93 31.42 -14.72
C TYR A 801 2.32 31.33 -13.24
N ARG A 802 2.31 30.14 -12.63
CA ARG A 802 2.80 29.92 -11.26
C ARG A 802 4.28 30.27 -11.14
N TRP A 803 5.08 30.03 -12.18
CA TRP A 803 6.52 30.32 -12.17
C TRP A 803 6.82 31.82 -12.26
N SER A 804 6.02 32.61 -13.00
CA SER A 804 6.20 34.07 -13.05
C SER A 804 5.77 34.79 -11.77
N GLU A 805 4.74 34.31 -11.08
CA GLU A 805 4.41 34.75 -9.71
C GLU A 805 5.52 34.36 -8.70
N LEU A 806 6.11 33.16 -8.82
CA LEU A 806 7.24 32.72 -7.98
C LEU A 806 8.51 33.55 -8.20
N LYS A 807 8.82 33.93 -9.44
CA LYS A 807 9.96 34.83 -9.77
C LYS A 807 9.80 36.22 -9.15
N GLN A 808 8.58 36.71 -8.93
CA GLN A 808 8.32 37.96 -8.20
C GLN A 808 8.56 37.83 -6.68
N ILE A 809 8.31 36.64 -6.10
CA ILE A 809 8.48 36.37 -4.67
C ILE A 809 9.95 36.07 -4.32
N ILE A 810 10.66 35.32 -5.17
CA ILE A 810 12.05 34.91 -4.97
C ILE A 810 12.95 35.72 -5.90
N THR A 811 13.24 36.96 -5.52
CA THR A 811 14.00 37.92 -6.34
C THR A 811 15.49 37.55 -6.51
N ASN A 812 16.05 36.75 -5.59
CA ASN A 812 17.46 36.33 -5.67
C ASN A 812 17.63 35.16 -6.67
N ARG A 813 18.33 35.45 -7.78
CA ARG A 813 18.62 34.49 -8.86
C ARG A 813 19.26 33.19 -8.37
N LEU A 814 20.23 33.23 -7.44
CA LEU A 814 20.91 32.01 -6.97
C LEU A 814 19.97 31.13 -6.14
N VAL A 815 19.10 31.73 -5.34
CA VAL A 815 18.07 31.01 -4.58
C VAL A 815 17.02 30.40 -5.51
N PHE A 816 16.63 31.13 -6.58
CA PHE A 816 15.71 30.61 -7.59
C PHE A 816 16.32 29.43 -8.38
N GLU A 817 17.59 29.51 -8.79
CA GLU A 817 18.24 28.42 -9.53
C GLU A 817 18.50 27.18 -8.64
N LEU A 818 18.78 27.37 -7.35
CA LEU A 818 18.85 26.28 -6.38
C LEU A 818 17.47 25.62 -6.17
N PHE A 819 16.40 26.42 -6.09
CA PHE A 819 15.02 25.94 -6.05
C PHE A 819 14.62 25.22 -7.35
N ASN A 820 15.07 25.70 -8.51
CA ASN A 820 14.91 25.04 -9.79
C ASN A 820 15.57 23.66 -9.79
N LEU A 821 16.83 23.55 -9.36
CA LEU A 821 17.55 22.28 -9.27
C LEU A 821 16.85 21.30 -8.31
N VAL A 822 16.62 21.71 -7.06
CA VAL A 822 16.17 20.80 -5.98
C VAL A 822 14.68 20.48 -6.11
N PHE A 823 13.83 21.48 -6.33
CA PHE A 823 12.36 21.29 -6.31
C PHE A 823 11.75 21.10 -7.70
N ILE A 824 12.02 22.01 -8.65
CA ILE A 824 11.38 21.93 -9.98
C ILE A 824 11.93 20.73 -10.76
N THR A 825 13.24 20.51 -10.73
CA THR A 825 13.89 19.45 -11.49
C THR A 825 13.92 18.12 -10.72
N ILE A 826 14.67 18.04 -9.61
CA ILE A 826 14.96 16.76 -8.94
C ILE A 826 13.71 16.18 -8.27
N PHE A 827 13.06 16.93 -7.37
CA PHE A 827 11.89 16.43 -6.64
C PHE A 827 10.73 16.00 -7.55
N GLN A 828 10.41 16.76 -8.60
CA GLN A 828 9.32 16.38 -9.51
C GLN A 828 9.66 15.17 -10.39
N ASN A 829 10.89 15.02 -10.89
CA ASN A 829 11.28 13.81 -11.63
C ASN A 829 11.24 12.55 -10.75
N ILE A 830 11.70 12.66 -9.49
CA ILE A 830 11.58 11.58 -8.50
C ILE A 830 10.10 11.26 -8.24
N LEU A 831 9.24 12.27 -8.07
CA LEU A 831 7.80 12.09 -7.87
C LEU A 831 7.14 11.37 -9.06
N LEU A 832 7.47 11.75 -10.30
CA LEU A 832 6.96 11.10 -11.51
C LEU A 832 7.37 9.62 -11.61
N LEU A 833 8.58 9.28 -11.17
CA LEU A 833 8.99 7.87 -11.06
C LEU A 833 8.25 7.15 -9.91
N LEU A 834 8.06 7.80 -8.76
CA LEU A 834 7.37 7.22 -7.61
C LEU A 834 5.88 6.96 -7.86
N ILE A 835 5.15 7.84 -8.55
CA ILE A 835 3.73 7.58 -8.90
C ILE A 835 3.58 6.45 -9.92
N ALA A 836 4.55 6.27 -10.82
CA ALA A 836 4.59 5.14 -11.75
C ALA A 836 5.07 3.83 -11.10
N SER A 837 5.86 3.91 -10.02
CA SER A 837 6.51 2.75 -9.39
C SER A 837 5.61 1.57 -8.95
N PRO A 838 4.29 1.71 -8.66
CA PRO A 838 3.39 0.57 -8.45
C PRO A 838 3.44 -0.49 -9.55
N ILE A 839 3.67 -0.12 -10.82
CA ILE A 839 3.78 -1.08 -11.93
C ILE A 839 5.08 -1.91 -11.86
N TYR A 840 6.21 -1.27 -11.52
CA TYR A 840 7.49 -1.94 -11.30
C TYR A 840 7.43 -2.88 -10.09
N TYR A 841 6.70 -2.50 -9.04
CA TYR A 841 6.47 -3.36 -7.88
C TYR A 841 5.58 -4.57 -8.23
N ALA A 842 4.51 -4.37 -9.00
CA ALA A 842 3.66 -5.45 -9.51
C ALA A 842 4.44 -6.42 -10.43
N TRP A 843 5.37 -5.91 -11.24
CA TRP A 843 6.32 -6.69 -12.04
C TRP A 843 7.29 -7.50 -11.15
N LYS A 844 7.97 -6.85 -10.20
CA LYS A 844 8.97 -7.51 -9.32
C LYS A 844 8.37 -8.59 -8.41
N HIS A 845 7.04 -8.59 -8.23
CA HIS A 845 6.29 -9.57 -7.46
C HIS A 845 5.31 -10.41 -8.30
N GLU A 846 5.56 -10.56 -9.61
CA GLU A 846 4.73 -11.36 -10.53
C GLU A 846 4.78 -12.87 -10.19
N ARG A 847 3.92 -13.31 -9.27
CA ARG A 847 3.72 -14.73 -8.91
C ARG A 847 2.50 -15.38 -9.59
N THR A 848 1.60 -14.59 -10.17
CA THR A 848 0.34 -15.09 -10.76
C THR A 848 -0.07 -14.30 -12.01
N LYS A 849 -0.49 -15.01 -13.07
CA LYS A 849 -0.95 -14.44 -14.35
C LYS A 849 -2.46 -14.21 -14.47
N ARG A 850 -3.22 -14.25 -13.36
CA ARG A 850 -4.67 -14.04 -13.33
C ARG A 850 -5.00 -12.75 -12.58
N LEU A 851 -5.89 -11.93 -13.14
CA LEU A 851 -6.47 -10.76 -12.49
C LEU A 851 -7.30 -11.19 -11.26
N GLY A 852 -7.22 -10.40 -10.18
CA GLY A 852 -8.02 -10.59 -8.97
C GLY A 852 -9.12 -9.54 -8.81
N SER A 853 -10.04 -9.76 -7.87
CA SER A 853 -11.09 -8.80 -7.52
C SER A 853 -10.56 -7.41 -7.15
N MET A 854 -9.39 -7.34 -6.48
CA MET A 854 -8.72 -6.08 -6.17
C MET A 854 -8.26 -5.32 -7.43
N ASP A 855 -7.88 -6.03 -8.50
CA ASP A 855 -7.52 -5.40 -9.78
C ASP A 855 -8.76 -4.78 -10.44
N VAL A 856 -9.93 -5.42 -10.32
CA VAL A 856 -11.22 -4.89 -10.81
C VAL A 856 -11.64 -3.65 -10.02
N VAL A 857 -11.53 -3.67 -8.69
CA VAL A 857 -11.84 -2.52 -7.83
C VAL A 857 -10.91 -1.33 -8.11
N ALA A 858 -9.60 -1.59 -8.25
CA ALA A 858 -8.62 -0.57 -8.60
C ALA A 858 -8.88 0.04 -9.99
N THR A 859 -9.25 -0.79 -10.98
CA THR A 859 -9.64 -0.36 -12.33
C THR A 859 -10.89 0.51 -12.31
N LEU A 860 -11.94 0.08 -11.58
CA LEU A 860 -13.19 0.82 -11.49
C LEU A 860 -12.99 2.21 -10.87
N PHE A 861 -12.24 2.31 -9.76
CA PHE A 861 -11.92 3.60 -9.15
C PHE A 861 -11.05 4.46 -10.07
N PHE A 862 -10.03 3.91 -10.73
CA PHE A 862 -9.20 4.65 -11.69
C PHE A 862 -10.05 5.27 -12.81
N ILE A 863 -10.98 4.49 -13.41
CA ILE A 863 -11.87 4.97 -14.47
C ILE A 863 -12.84 6.05 -13.95
N ILE A 864 -13.39 5.90 -12.75
CA ILE A 864 -14.26 6.92 -12.14
C ILE A 864 -13.51 8.25 -11.93
N PHE A 865 -12.30 8.20 -11.36
CA PHE A 865 -11.51 9.41 -11.12
C PHE A 865 -10.99 10.05 -12.41
N LEU A 866 -10.57 9.25 -13.41
CA LEU A 866 -10.24 9.73 -14.76
C LEU A 866 -11.45 10.41 -15.44
N THR A 867 -12.66 9.88 -15.25
CA THR A 867 -13.89 10.48 -15.79
C THR A 867 -14.21 11.82 -15.12
N ILE A 868 -14.03 11.91 -13.79
CA ILE A 868 -14.15 13.17 -13.03
C ILE A 868 -13.14 14.20 -13.54
N GLU A 869 -11.89 13.80 -13.80
CA GLU A 869 -10.88 14.66 -14.42
C GLU A 869 -11.30 15.16 -15.81
N ILE A 870 -11.71 14.26 -16.71
CA ILE A 870 -12.11 14.60 -18.08
C ILE A 870 -13.24 15.63 -18.08
N ILE A 871 -14.27 15.41 -17.26
CA ILE A 871 -15.42 16.32 -17.14
C ILE A 871 -14.99 17.66 -16.53
N ALA A 872 -14.13 17.65 -15.50
CA ALA A 872 -13.63 18.88 -14.88
C ALA A 872 -12.75 19.71 -15.82
N ASP A 873 -11.80 19.07 -16.52
CA ASP A 873 -10.95 19.72 -17.53
C ASP A 873 -11.77 20.26 -18.70
N GLN A 874 -12.81 19.55 -19.15
CA GLN A 874 -13.66 20.02 -20.23
C GLN A 874 -14.53 21.22 -19.79
N GLN A 875 -15.15 21.17 -18.60
CA GLN A 875 -15.89 22.30 -18.04
C GLN A 875 -14.98 23.52 -17.86
N GLN A 876 -13.76 23.34 -17.37
CA GLN A 876 -12.78 24.40 -17.22
C GLN A 876 -12.28 24.94 -18.58
N TRP A 877 -12.07 24.07 -19.58
CA TRP A 877 -11.67 24.46 -20.93
C TRP A 877 -12.73 25.34 -21.61
N THR A 878 -13.99 24.87 -21.68
CA THR A 878 -15.11 25.62 -22.25
C THR A 878 -15.24 27.01 -21.61
N PHE A 879 -15.19 27.08 -20.27
CA PHE A 879 -15.26 28.36 -19.56
C PHE A 879 -14.14 29.35 -19.92
N GLN A 880 -12.89 28.87 -20.09
CA GLN A 880 -11.80 29.77 -20.50
C GLN A 880 -11.91 30.17 -21.97
N VAL A 881 -12.32 29.26 -22.87
CA VAL A 881 -12.52 29.59 -24.30
C VAL A 881 -13.61 30.64 -24.48
N GLU A 882 -14.77 30.48 -23.84
CA GLU A 882 -15.84 31.49 -23.82
C GLU A 882 -15.34 32.84 -23.32
N LYS A 883 -14.60 32.84 -22.20
CA LYS A 883 -14.05 34.03 -21.55
C LYS A 883 -12.94 34.72 -22.37
N HIS A 884 -12.23 33.99 -23.22
CA HIS A 884 -11.25 34.57 -24.15
C HIS A 884 -11.92 35.05 -25.46
N ALA A 885 -13.01 34.41 -25.89
CA ALA A 885 -13.77 34.83 -27.07
C ALA A 885 -14.68 36.05 -26.81
N GLN A 886 -15.20 36.21 -25.58
CA GLN A 886 -16.10 37.30 -25.21
C GLN A 886 -15.44 38.35 -24.32
N SER A 887 -15.40 39.59 -24.81
CA SER A 887 -14.93 40.75 -24.03
C SER A 887 -15.92 41.17 -22.94
N ILE A 888 -15.90 40.45 -21.82
CA ILE A 888 -16.40 40.78 -20.47
C ILE A 888 -17.69 41.64 -20.45
N LYS A 889 -18.76 41.16 -21.09
CA LYS A 889 -20.10 41.79 -21.03
C LYS A 889 -21.23 40.88 -20.55
N ASP A 890 -21.07 39.57 -20.61
CA ASP A 890 -22.11 38.65 -20.16
C ASP A 890 -22.08 38.41 -18.63
N ARG A 891 -23.25 38.34 -18.01
CA ARG A 891 -23.42 38.17 -16.56
C ARG A 891 -22.91 36.81 -16.05
N GLN A 892 -22.77 35.81 -16.92
CA GLN A 892 -22.30 34.48 -16.52
C GLN A 892 -20.81 34.43 -16.19
N HIS A 893 -19.99 35.23 -16.87
CA HIS A 893 -18.52 35.24 -16.71
C HIS A 893 -18.03 36.40 -15.81
N ALA A 894 -18.93 37.26 -15.35
CA ALA A 894 -18.65 38.46 -14.54
C ALA A 894 -17.90 38.19 -13.22
N ASP A 895 -17.99 36.98 -12.64
CA ASP A 895 -17.22 36.61 -11.46
C ASP A 895 -15.75 36.21 -11.78
N GLY A 896 -15.44 35.94 -13.06
CA GLY A 896 -14.10 35.65 -13.56
C GLY A 896 -13.61 34.21 -13.39
N PHE A 897 -14.33 33.36 -12.65
CA PHE A 897 -14.01 31.95 -12.40
C PHE A 897 -15.23 31.03 -12.51
N LEU A 898 -15.00 29.74 -12.74
CA LEU A 898 -16.04 28.73 -12.89
C LEU A 898 -16.57 28.25 -11.51
N ARG A 899 -17.90 28.14 -11.40
CA ARG A 899 -18.65 27.70 -10.21
C ARG A 899 -19.84 26.75 -10.52
N LYS A 900 -19.97 26.29 -11.77
CA LYS A 900 -21.03 25.42 -12.27
C LYS A 900 -20.49 24.00 -12.52
N GLY A 901 -21.37 23.01 -12.67
CA GLY A 901 -20.97 21.62 -12.87
C GLY A 901 -20.24 21.06 -11.65
N LEU A 902 -19.14 20.32 -11.86
CA LEU A 902 -18.33 19.76 -10.77
C LEU A 902 -17.75 20.85 -9.86
N PHE A 903 -17.49 22.04 -10.41
CA PHE A 903 -16.99 23.19 -9.66
C PHE A 903 -17.99 23.76 -8.66
N ARG A 904 -19.29 23.38 -8.70
CA ARG A 904 -20.23 23.70 -7.62
C ARG A 904 -19.87 22.96 -6.32
N HIS A 905 -19.29 21.77 -6.44
CA HIS A 905 -19.11 20.80 -5.35
C HIS A 905 -17.68 20.74 -4.81
N SER A 906 -16.68 21.01 -5.65
CA SER A 906 -15.28 21.17 -5.26
C SER A 906 -14.64 22.29 -6.06
N ARG A 907 -13.77 23.10 -5.44
CA ARG A 907 -13.02 24.16 -6.13
C ARG A 907 -11.96 23.63 -7.10
N HIS A 908 -11.44 22.42 -6.87
CA HIS A 908 -10.40 21.79 -7.70
C HIS A 908 -10.75 20.31 -7.96
N PRO A 909 -11.85 20.00 -8.69
CA PRO A 909 -12.36 18.64 -8.87
C PRO A 909 -11.44 17.78 -9.76
N ASN A 910 -10.74 18.41 -10.71
CA ASN A 910 -9.67 17.78 -11.49
C ASN A 910 -8.51 17.32 -10.60
N TYR A 911 -8.04 18.15 -9.69
CA TYR A 911 -6.96 17.77 -8.77
C TYR A 911 -7.38 16.69 -7.75
N PHE A 912 -8.66 16.66 -7.36
CA PHE A 912 -9.19 15.55 -6.58
C PHE A 912 -9.19 14.23 -7.37
N GLY A 913 -9.62 14.27 -8.64
CA GLY A 913 -9.53 13.13 -9.56
C GLY A 913 -8.09 12.63 -9.70
N GLU A 914 -7.15 13.50 -10.06
CA GLU A 914 -5.72 13.18 -10.23
C GLU A 914 -5.12 12.53 -8.96
N ILE A 915 -5.35 13.09 -7.76
CA ILE A 915 -4.89 12.48 -6.50
C ILE A 915 -5.49 11.08 -6.32
N CYS A 916 -6.81 10.93 -6.43
CA CYS A 916 -7.50 9.67 -6.17
C CYS A 916 -7.22 8.60 -7.25
N LEU A 917 -6.92 9.00 -8.48
CA LEU A 917 -6.45 8.14 -9.56
C LEU A 917 -5.12 7.47 -9.23
N TRP A 918 -4.12 8.23 -8.73
CA TRP A 918 -2.84 7.65 -8.32
C TRP A 918 -2.91 6.82 -7.03
N TRP A 919 -3.81 7.18 -6.09
CA TRP A 919 -4.14 6.28 -4.98
C TRP A 919 -4.80 4.98 -5.45
N SER A 920 -5.64 5.02 -6.50
CA SER A 920 -6.22 3.83 -7.12
C SER A 920 -5.16 2.99 -7.86
N PHE A 921 -4.20 3.65 -8.52
CA PHE A 921 -3.08 2.98 -9.18
C PHE A 921 -2.17 2.24 -8.18
N TYR A 922 -1.96 2.80 -6.99
CA TYR A 922 -1.22 2.14 -5.91
C TYR A 922 -1.87 0.82 -5.46
N LEU A 923 -3.20 0.66 -5.52
CA LEU A 923 -3.90 -0.56 -5.08
C LEU A 923 -3.47 -1.81 -5.88
N PHE A 924 -3.09 -1.68 -7.16
CA PHE A 924 -2.56 -2.79 -7.96
C PHE A 924 -1.24 -3.36 -7.41
N SER A 925 -0.43 -2.57 -6.70
CA SER A 925 0.81 -3.04 -6.04
C SER A 925 0.54 -3.92 -4.82
N ILE A 926 -0.58 -3.70 -4.13
CA ILE A 926 -1.05 -4.51 -3.00
C ILE A 926 -1.75 -5.78 -3.50
N SER A 927 -2.41 -5.71 -4.66
CA SER A 927 -3.18 -6.81 -5.23
C SER A 927 -2.37 -8.11 -5.34
N LYS A 928 -2.71 -9.10 -4.50
CA LYS A 928 -2.01 -10.41 -4.35
C LYS A 928 -0.58 -10.36 -3.77
N THR A 929 -0.12 -9.20 -3.30
CA THR A 929 1.07 -9.10 -2.43
C THR A 929 0.66 -9.39 -0.99
N SER A 930 1.49 -10.10 -0.21
CA SER A 930 1.22 -10.40 1.21
C SER A 930 1.41 -9.20 2.16
N THR A 931 1.80 -8.04 1.65
CA THR A 931 2.05 -6.81 2.43
C THR A 931 1.16 -5.67 1.93
N ILE A 932 0.26 -5.19 2.81
CA ILE A 932 -0.65 -4.06 2.54
C ILE A 932 0.13 -2.74 2.39
N LEU A 933 1.26 -2.60 3.09
CA LEU A 933 2.15 -1.46 2.97
C LEU A 933 3.39 -1.84 2.16
N ASN A 934 3.71 -1.07 1.13
CA ASN A 934 4.98 -1.17 0.39
C ASN A 934 5.49 0.24 0.03
N TRP A 935 6.76 0.33 -0.40
CA TRP A 935 7.44 1.62 -0.60
C TRP A 935 6.84 2.51 -1.68
N THR A 936 6.08 1.96 -2.64
CA THR A 936 5.48 2.75 -3.73
C THR A 936 4.37 3.70 -3.24
N ILE A 937 3.86 3.51 -2.01
CA ILE A 937 2.89 4.41 -1.37
C ILE A 937 3.39 5.86 -1.25
N TRP A 938 4.71 6.07 -1.24
CA TRP A 938 5.29 7.41 -1.20
C TRP A 938 4.94 8.24 -2.44
N GLY A 939 4.67 7.62 -3.59
CA GLY A 939 4.19 8.31 -4.80
C GLY A 939 2.92 9.12 -4.56
N PRO A 940 1.75 8.48 -4.31
CA PRO A 940 0.50 9.19 -4.08
C PRO A 940 0.51 10.06 -2.80
N ILE A 941 1.30 9.71 -1.77
CA ILE A 941 1.48 10.57 -0.58
C ILE A 941 2.16 11.90 -0.96
N LEU A 942 3.33 11.85 -1.61
CA LEU A 942 4.06 13.06 -2.01
C LEU A 942 3.30 13.87 -3.06
N LEU A 943 2.56 13.21 -3.96
CA LEU A 943 1.65 13.85 -4.89
C LEU A 943 0.54 14.63 -4.16
N THR A 944 -0.09 14.01 -3.15
CA THR A 944 -1.11 14.65 -2.32
C THR A 944 -0.55 15.90 -1.63
N ILE A 945 0.67 15.82 -1.07
CA ILE A 945 1.35 16.96 -0.43
C ILE A 945 1.62 18.08 -1.44
N LEU A 946 2.13 17.75 -2.64
CA LEU A 946 2.38 18.72 -3.72
C LEU A 946 1.09 19.44 -4.13
N PHE A 947 -0.03 18.72 -4.31
CA PHE A 947 -1.31 19.36 -4.66
C PHE A 947 -1.90 20.21 -3.52
N GLN A 948 -1.67 19.86 -2.25
CA GLN A 948 -2.06 20.71 -1.11
C GLN A 948 -1.26 22.02 -1.07
N ALA A 949 0.03 22.01 -1.45
CA ALA A 949 0.82 23.22 -1.61
C ALA A 949 0.37 24.04 -2.85
N SER A 950 0.24 23.37 -4.01
CA SER A 950 -0.14 23.98 -5.29
C SER A 950 -1.50 24.67 -5.23
N THR A 951 -2.53 24.01 -4.70
CA THR A 951 -3.87 24.63 -4.53
C THR A 951 -3.85 25.81 -3.56
N ALA A 952 -3.04 25.78 -2.50
CA ALA A 952 -2.92 26.92 -1.59
C ALA A 952 -2.30 28.15 -2.28
N PHE A 953 -1.38 27.93 -3.22
CA PHE A 953 -0.77 28.98 -4.03
C PHE A 953 -1.74 29.51 -5.10
N THR A 954 -2.34 28.64 -5.90
CA THR A 954 -3.35 29.00 -6.93
C THR A 954 -4.57 29.72 -6.34
N GLU A 955 -5.02 29.36 -5.13
CA GLU A 955 -6.08 30.11 -4.43
C GLU A 955 -5.63 31.49 -3.96
N LYS A 956 -4.39 31.67 -3.49
CA LYS A 956 -3.87 33.02 -3.15
C LYS A 956 -3.85 33.94 -4.37
N ILE A 957 -3.44 33.44 -5.53
CA ILE A 957 -3.49 34.17 -6.81
C ILE A 957 -4.95 34.46 -7.21
N SER A 958 -5.84 33.47 -7.12
CA SER A 958 -7.26 33.63 -7.46
C SER A 958 -7.98 34.66 -6.59
N ILE A 959 -7.65 34.73 -5.29
CA ILE A 959 -8.20 35.72 -4.34
C ILE A 959 -7.69 37.13 -4.64
N ARG A 960 -6.43 37.28 -5.10
CA ARG A 960 -5.90 38.57 -5.58
C ARG A 960 -6.62 39.04 -6.86
N LYS A 961 -6.88 38.12 -7.80
CA LYS A 961 -7.42 38.44 -9.13
C LYS A 961 -8.95 38.60 -9.17
N TYR A 962 -9.69 37.89 -8.31
CA TYR A 962 -11.16 37.91 -8.30
C TYR A 962 -11.70 38.08 -6.85
N PRO A 963 -12.10 39.28 -6.41
CA PRO A 963 -12.53 39.53 -5.03
C PRO A 963 -13.67 38.61 -4.55
N ARG A 964 -14.62 38.27 -5.43
CA ARG A 964 -15.74 37.35 -5.14
C ARG A 964 -15.32 35.90 -4.89
N TYR A 965 -14.10 35.50 -5.27
CA TYR A 965 -13.57 34.16 -4.96
C TYR A 965 -13.51 33.90 -3.45
N LYS A 966 -13.43 34.94 -2.62
CA LYS A 966 -13.52 34.82 -1.15
C LYS A 966 -14.83 34.22 -0.66
N LEU A 967 -15.96 34.50 -1.34
CA LEU A 967 -17.28 33.95 -0.99
C LEU A 967 -17.37 32.47 -1.41
N TYR A 968 -17.02 32.18 -2.67
CA TYR A 968 -16.94 30.81 -3.21
C TYR A 968 -16.02 29.89 -2.39
N LYS A 969 -14.94 30.44 -1.81
CA LYS A 969 -14.05 29.73 -0.89
C LYS A 969 -14.68 29.40 0.48
N ARG A 970 -15.72 30.11 0.92
CA ARG A 970 -16.51 29.76 2.10
C ARG A 970 -17.55 28.69 1.77
N THR A 971 -18.32 28.89 0.70
CA THR A 971 -19.45 28.02 0.37
C THR A 971 -19.05 26.64 -0.15
N THR A 972 -17.98 26.53 -0.95
CA THR A 972 -17.65 25.29 -1.68
C THR A 972 -16.39 24.62 -1.11
N SER A 973 -16.40 23.28 -1.05
CA SER A 973 -15.24 22.46 -0.62
C SER A 973 -14.00 22.72 -1.48
N ARG A 974 -12.81 22.43 -0.93
CA ARG A 974 -11.53 22.67 -1.61
C ARG A 974 -11.15 21.54 -2.59
N LEU A 975 -11.29 20.28 -2.19
CA LEU A 975 -10.84 19.11 -2.97
C LEU A 975 -11.91 18.02 -3.03
N ILE A 976 -12.27 17.44 -1.89
CA ILE A 976 -13.32 16.41 -1.81
C ILE A 976 -14.66 17.04 -2.25
N PRO A 977 -15.34 16.53 -3.30
CA PRO A 977 -16.64 17.05 -3.71
C PRO A 977 -17.68 16.93 -2.60
N TRP A 978 -18.37 18.03 -2.29
CA TRP A 978 -19.39 18.08 -1.25
C TRP A 978 -20.56 18.98 -1.66
N PHE A 979 -21.62 19.03 -0.85
CA PHE A 979 -22.69 20.01 -1.03
C PHE A 979 -22.18 21.41 -0.62
N PRO A 980 -22.46 22.47 -1.40
CA PRO A 980 -22.07 23.82 -1.01
C PRO A 980 -22.93 24.33 0.16
N SER A 981 -22.31 25.05 1.09
CA SER A 981 -23.01 25.74 2.18
C SER A 981 -23.85 26.91 1.66
N THR A 982 -24.86 27.29 2.44
CA THR A 982 -25.89 28.27 2.09
C THR A 982 -25.65 29.67 2.70
N ASP A 983 -24.42 29.96 3.13
CA ASP A 983 -23.99 31.19 3.80
C ASP A 983 -23.50 32.31 2.86
#